data_AF-A0A2Z6S3A6-F1
#
_entry.id   AF-A0A2Z6S3A6-F1
#
_cell.length_a   1.000
_cell.length_b   1.000
_cell.length_c   1.000
_cell.angle_alpha   90.00
_cell.angle_beta   90.00
_cell.angle_gamma   90.00
#
_symmetry.space_group_name_H-M   'P 1'
#
loop_
_entity.id
_entity.type
_entity.pdbx_description
1 polymer ?
#
loop_
_entity_poly.entity_id
_entity_poly.type
_entity_poly.pdbx_seq_one_letter_code
_entity_poly.pdbx_strand_id
1 'polypeptide(L)'
;MDYDQHSKEEILQCLIAADELGLNKLIERIQKYLIDNEYMRKDPVSTLQVTYQHEPFEDLKNYCLDIISEEPRILFSSEKFPSLEKPIITMVLQRDDLNMEEIDIWESFLRWLFVYYLKVNKDDSSWSSEDLTNVQQTIKEYIPLIRFYDISKEDFYLKVYPYKDLLPRDLLNDILRYHMVPNSTPMLNFKPTRNRKVDSVLVKFNIFKLFMRWIDRNDNNSYNEKNASYKFILLLRGTRDGFDASKFHQLCDGRGATISFARIQNSKQVIGGYNPLHWYQNSSYGSTNDSFIFNITDVDNSNSAKLGRCSNSTYAVYYHPSYGPTFGNGHDLNAQGNVWYTSNGNAYSNVNLPSNPTIDEYEVFLVVKKRFMSSRNLLEVIQDLDMAFENGDDYDVIIKVGEDGKELRAHSVMLRARCSYFKRALSNDWEERDDDGNYIFKKQNISFEVFQLILRYLYTGIVDYDQHRKDIILQFLIAADELGLDKLIELTQEYLLNNKEFIYKDPVSTLRIIYQHEPFEDLKNYCLDMISEEPSILFSSKKFPSIEKPIITMILQRDDLNMEEIDVWESLLRWLFVNYLRIGQDDSTCSLEDLKNAKQIIREYVPFIRFYDISREDFYLKVYPYKDFIPQDLLNDILRYHMIPNATPIYLYTGIVDYDQHRKDIILQFLIAADELGLDKLIELTQEYLLNNKEFIYKDPVSTLRIIYQHEPFEDLKNYCLDMISEEPSILFSSKKFPSIEKPIITMILQRDDLNMEEIDVWESLLRWLFVNYLRIGQDDSTCSLEDLKNAKQIIREYVPFIRFYDISREDFYLKVYPYKDFIPQDLLNDILRYHMIPNATPMLNFKPSRWRRSDSVLINYDVFKLLAKWIDKKNDDYTKQNVPYQFTLLLRGTRDGFDPTKFHQLCDSKGATITIARIENSKQIIGGYNSLHWYQNGQYGNSSDNFLFKIIDSKNLNSAQISRICNSYGNAVYYHASYGPTFGSGNDLCARGKTWSSNNGNYSNIGIPNSFTIDEYEVFQVTKKT
;
A
#
# COMPACT_ATOMS: atom_id res chain seq x y z
N MET A 1 3.53 68.08 10.77
CA MET A 1 3.11 68.45 9.41
C MET A 1 1.64 68.13 9.29
N ASP A 2 0.92 68.85 8.43
CA ASP A 2 -0.42 68.47 8.01
C ASP A 2 -0.25 67.50 6.83
N TYR A 3 -0.08 66.22 7.14
CA TYR A 3 0.34 65.20 6.17
C TYR A 3 -0.72 64.97 5.08
N ASP A 4 -1.99 65.32 5.34
CA ASP A 4 -3.10 65.20 4.38
C ASP A 4 -2.98 66.19 3.19
N GLN A 5 -2.10 67.19 3.27
CA GLN A 5 -1.85 68.16 2.19
C GLN A 5 -0.72 67.78 1.23
N HIS A 6 -0.05 66.64 1.46
CA HIS A 6 1.15 66.23 0.70
C HIS A 6 0.95 64.90 -0.05
N SER A 7 1.65 64.74 -1.17
CA SER A 7 1.70 63.50 -1.94
C SER A 7 2.47 62.39 -1.20
N LYS A 8 2.23 61.13 -1.59
CA LYS A 8 2.95 59.97 -1.05
C LYS A 8 4.45 60.12 -1.25
N GLU A 9 4.85 60.62 -2.41
CA GLU A 9 6.22 60.81 -2.86
C GLU A 9 6.94 61.87 -2.01
N GLU A 10 6.28 63.01 -1.73
CA GLU A 10 6.82 64.05 -0.83
C GLU A 10 6.97 63.54 0.61
N ILE A 11 6.03 62.75 1.12
CA ILE A 11 6.13 62.19 2.47
C ILE A 11 7.24 61.14 2.56
N LEU A 12 7.46 60.33 1.53
CA LEU A 12 8.60 59.40 1.44
C LEU A 12 9.95 60.13 1.31
N GLN A 13 10.02 61.23 0.55
CA GLN A 13 11.21 62.08 0.52
C GLN A 13 11.49 62.73 1.88
N CYS A 14 10.45 63.14 2.61
CA CYS A 14 10.59 63.64 3.98
C CYS A 14 11.07 62.55 4.95
N LEU A 15 10.66 61.30 4.76
CA LEU A 15 11.14 60.15 5.53
C LEU A 15 12.64 59.90 5.27
N ILE A 16 13.09 59.90 4.01
CA ILE A 16 14.52 59.78 3.64
C ILE A 16 15.34 60.91 4.26
N ALA A 17 14.92 62.17 4.09
CA ALA A 17 15.62 63.32 4.67
C ALA A 17 15.64 63.29 6.21
N ALA A 18 14.65 62.68 6.86
CA ALA A 18 14.65 62.48 8.30
C ALA A 18 15.72 61.46 8.75
N ASP A 19 16.03 60.44 7.93
CA ASP A 19 17.10 59.47 8.18
C ASP A 19 18.49 60.09 7.97
N GLU A 20 18.70 60.78 6.85
CA GLU A 20 19.96 61.50 6.58
C GLU A 20 20.33 62.51 7.69
N LEU A 21 19.32 63.06 8.38
CA LEU A 21 19.47 64.00 9.49
C LEU A 21 19.39 63.35 10.89
N GLY A 22 19.25 62.02 10.99
CA GLY A 22 19.24 61.28 12.25
C GLY A 22 18.01 61.54 13.14
N LEU A 23 16.86 61.88 12.55
CA LEU A 23 15.65 62.34 13.24
C LEU A 23 14.69 61.20 13.61
N ASN A 24 15.17 60.21 14.38
CA ASN A 24 14.45 58.95 14.67
C ASN A 24 12.98 59.12 15.12
N LYS A 25 12.66 60.11 15.96
CA LYS A 25 11.27 60.39 16.40
C LYS A 25 10.35 60.88 15.28
N LEU A 26 10.91 61.52 14.26
CA LEU A 26 10.18 61.91 13.05
C LEU A 26 9.98 60.70 12.12
N ILE A 27 11.01 59.85 11.99
CA ILE A 27 10.96 58.57 11.26
C ILE A 27 9.83 57.68 11.81
N GLU A 28 9.83 57.39 13.12
CA GLU A 28 8.76 56.64 13.81
C GLU A 28 7.36 57.19 13.49
N ARG A 29 7.21 58.53 13.55
CA ARG A 29 5.92 59.20 13.38
C ARG A 29 5.43 59.20 11.93
N ILE A 30 6.34 59.33 10.95
CA ILE A 30 6.01 59.26 9.53
C ILE A 30 5.68 57.81 9.13
N GLN A 31 6.48 56.82 9.55
CA GLN A 31 6.20 55.41 9.30
C GLN A 31 4.81 55.02 9.82
N LYS A 32 4.51 55.36 11.08
CA LYS A 32 3.19 55.12 11.67
C LYS A 32 2.06 55.76 10.86
N TYR A 33 2.20 57.03 10.46
CA TYR A 33 1.19 57.71 9.64
C TYR A 33 0.95 57.02 8.29
N LEU A 34 2.02 56.54 7.64
CA LEU A 34 1.94 55.85 6.34
C LEU A 34 1.32 54.45 6.44
N ILE A 35 1.49 53.77 7.58
CA ILE A 35 0.86 52.48 7.90
C ILE A 35 -0.63 52.68 8.24
N ASP A 36 -0.95 53.57 9.18
CA ASP A 36 -2.30 53.78 9.72
C ASP A 36 -3.32 54.21 8.63
N ASN A 37 -2.88 54.90 7.57
CA ASN A 37 -3.72 55.38 6.47
C ASN A 37 -3.75 54.47 5.22
N GLU A 38 -3.17 53.26 5.29
CA GLU A 38 -3.12 52.27 4.21
C GLU A 38 -2.56 52.74 2.84
N TYR A 39 -1.88 53.89 2.77
CA TYR A 39 -1.33 54.44 1.51
C TYR A 39 -0.46 53.43 0.74
N MET A 40 0.19 52.52 1.46
CA MET A 40 1.09 51.51 0.89
C MET A 40 0.38 50.36 0.17
N ARG A 41 -0.93 50.17 0.34
CA ARG A 41 -1.68 49.18 -0.46
C ARG A 41 -1.72 49.51 -1.96
N LYS A 42 -1.52 50.79 -2.34
CA LYS A 42 -1.59 51.23 -3.75
C LYS A 42 -0.32 50.92 -4.55
N ASP A 43 0.85 50.92 -3.90
CA ASP A 43 2.13 50.56 -4.50
C ASP A 43 3.14 50.22 -3.38
N PRO A 44 3.11 48.97 -2.87
CA PRO A 44 4.07 48.51 -1.86
C PRO A 44 5.44 48.19 -2.47
N VAL A 45 5.55 48.00 -3.79
CA VAL A 45 6.80 47.61 -4.46
C VAL A 45 7.77 48.79 -4.52
N SER A 46 7.32 49.95 -5.03
CA SER A 46 8.18 51.14 -5.07
C SER A 46 8.54 51.64 -3.67
N THR A 47 7.65 51.47 -2.69
CA THR A 47 7.97 51.78 -1.29
C THR A 47 8.99 50.79 -0.72
N LEU A 48 8.85 49.48 -0.98
CA LEU A 48 9.85 48.49 -0.55
C LEU A 48 11.23 48.79 -1.14
N GLN A 49 11.30 49.22 -2.42
CA GLN A 49 12.54 49.67 -3.08
C GLN A 49 13.21 50.88 -2.39
N VAL A 50 12.45 51.76 -1.74
CA VAL A 50 13.03 52.83 -0.91
C VAL A 50 13.41 52.28 0.47
N THR A 51 12.49 51.59 1.15
CA THR A 51 12.67 51.24 2.56
C THR A 51 13.74 50.19 2.83
N TYR A 52 14.10 49.33 1.86
CA TYR A 52 15.18 48.35 2.09
C TYR A 52 16.58 48.99 2.18
N GLN A 53 16.73 50.22 1.68
CA GLN A 53 18.02 50.94 1.67
C GLN A 53 18.33 51.65 3.00
N HIS A 54 17.34 51.78 3.89
CA HIS A 54 17.40 52.57 5.11
C HIS A 54 17.02 51.71 6.34
N GLU A 55 18.01 51.39 7.18
CA GLU A 55 17.82 50.52 8.35
C GLU A 55 16.71 51.01 9.32
N PRO A 56 16.54 52.32 9.60
CA PRO A 56 15.47 52.78 10.50
C PRO A 56 14.04 52.65 9.96
N PHE A 57 13.83 52.24 8.71
CA PHE A 57 12.50 52.12 8.10
C PHE A 57 11.89 50.72 8.26
N GLU A 58 12.30 49.99 9.30
CA GLU A 58 11.94 48.59 9.56
C GLU A 58 10.43 48.34 9.63
N ASP A 59 9.66 49.20 10.30
CA ASP A 59 8.20 49.05 10.45
C ASP A 59 7.50 49.14 9.08
N LEU A 60 7.85 50.14 8.27
CA LEU A 60 7.26 50.37 6.96
C LEU A 60 7.70 49.31 5.94
N LYS A 61 8.98 48.87 6.03
CA LYS A 61 9.54 47.78 5.23
C LYS A 61 8.79 46.47 5.50
N ASN A 62 8.57 46.12 6.77
CA ASN A 62 7.82 44.92 7.14
C ASN A 62 6.34 45.02 6.75
N TYR A 63 5.70 46.18 6.91
CA TYR A 63 4.34 46.40 6.44
C TYR A 63 4.19 46.20 4.91
N CYS A 64 5.15 46.68 4.11
CA CYS A 64 5.17 46.42 2.67
C CYS A 64 5.38 44.92 2.35
N LEU A 65 6.26 44.22 3.08
CA LEU A 65 6.45 42.78 2.92
C LEU A 65 5.22 41.97 3.34
N ASP A 66 4.47 42.40 4.36
CA ASP A 66 3.23 41.77 4.80
C ASP A 66 2.16 41.88 3.70
N ILE A 67 1.98 43.08 3.12
CA ILE A 67 1.07 43.30 1.98
C ILE A 67 1.45 42.42 0.79
N ILE A 68 2.75 42.37 0.43
CA ILE A 68 3.26 41.51 -0.65
C ILE A 68 3.05 40.03 -0.30
N SER A 69 3.15 39.63 0.96
CA SER A 69 2.94 38.23 1.36
C SER A 69 1.48 37.83 1.32
N GLU A 70 0.54 38.75 1.56
CA GLU A 70 -0.90 38.50 1.35
C GLU A 70 -1.30 38.43 -0.13
N GLU A 71 -0.75 39.32 -0.97
CA GLU A 71 -1.01 39.35 -2.41
C GLU A 71 0.27 39.43 -3.26
N PRO A 72 1.00 38.31 -3.44
CA PRO A 72 2.31 38.30 -4.08
C PRO A 72 2.33 38.78 -5.53
N ARG A 73 1.19 38.71 -6.24
CA ARG A 73 1.04 39.22 -7.61
C ARG A 73 1.33 40.71 -7.74
N ILE A 74 1.15 41.51 -6.69
CA ILE A 74 1.51 42.94 -6.72
C ILE A 74 3.02 43.11 -7.01
N LEU A 75 3.85 42.22 -6.46
CA LEU A 75 5.27 42.14 -6.77
C LEU A 75 5.52 41.36 -8.07
N PHE A 76 5.11 40.09 -8.13
CA PHE A 76 5.50 39.16 -9.20
C PHE A 76 4.83 39.42 -10.56
N SER A 77 3.81 40.28 -10.64
CA SER A 77 3.24 40.75 -11.91
C SER A 77 3.66 42.18 -12.27
N SER A 78 4.51 42.83 -11.47
CA SER A 78 5.02 44.17 -11.76
C SER A 78 6.03 44.16 -12.92
N GLU A 79 5.93 45.12 -13.84
CA GLU A 79 6.93 45.36 -14.88
C GLU A 79 8.33 45.69 -14.30
N LYS A 80 8.38 46.22 -13.07
CA LYS A 80 9.61 46.50 -12.33
C LYS A 80 10.25 45.26 -11.71
N PHE A 81 9.52 44.14 -11.62
CA PHE A 81 10.00 42.93 -10.93
C PHE A 81 11.36 42.41 -11.45
N PRO A 82 11.60 42.30 -12.77
CA PRO A 82 12.86 41.76 -13.29
C PRO A 82 14.08 42.67 -13.08
N SER A 83 13.88 43.93 -12.68
CA SER A 83 14.96 44.90 -12.38
C SER A 83 15.15 45.14 -10.87
N LEU A 84 14.46 44.39 -10.00
CA LEU A 84 14.67 44.45 -8.55
C LEU A 84 16.05 43.90 -8.16
N GLU A 85 16.65 44.49 -7.13
CA GLU A 85 17.95 44.06 -6.62
C GLU A 85 17.88 42.76 -5.81
N LYS A 86 18.99 42.02 -5.78
CA LYS A 86 19.14 40.76 -5.03
C LYS A 86 18.57 40.81 -3.60
N PRO A 87 18.80 41.84 -2.75
CA PRO A 87 18.29 41.86 -1.39
C PRO A 87 16.75 41.80 -1.30
N ILE A 88 16.04 42.48 -2.20
CA ILE A 88 14.57 42.51 -2.21
C ILE A 88 14.02 41.11 -2.52
N ILE A 89 14.58 40.44 -3.53
CA ILE A 89 14.17 39.07 -3.91
C ILE A 89 14.49 38.09 -2.78
N THR A 90 15.67 38.19 -2.16
CA THR A 90 16.04 37.39 -0.98
C THR A 90 15.04 37.57 0.17
N MET A 91 14.71 38.82 0.54
CA MET A 91 13.77 39.12 1.62
C MET A 91 12.38 38.51 1.37
N VAL A 92 11.87 38.59 0.14
CA VAL A 92 10.55 38.03 -0.23
C VAL A 92 10.58 36.50 -0.22
N LEU A 93 11.59 35.87 -0.83
CA LEU A 93 11.68 34.41 -0.90
C LEU A 93 11.99 33.76 0.46
N GLN A 94 12.60 34.49 1.39
CA GLN A 94 12.79 34.04 2.76
C GLN A 94 11.47 33.86 3.54
N ARG A 95 10.43 34.66 3.25
CA ARG A 95 9.19 34.68 4.03
C ARG A 95 8.40 33.38 3.97
N ASP A 96 8.03 32.87 5.14
CA ASP A 96 7.29 31.62 5.29
C ASP A 96 5.77 31.80 5.16
N ASP A 97 5.25 33.04 5.06
CA ASP A 97 3.83 33.37 4.89
C ASP A 97 3.46 33.87 3.47
N LEU A 98 4.40 33.79 2.51
CA LEU A 98 4.22 34.20 1.12
C LEU A 98 3.12 33.37 0.43
N ASN A 99 1.97 33.99 0.15
CA ASN A 99 0.74 33.34 -0.30
C ASN A 99 0.72 33.08 -1.83
N MET A 100 1.62 32.22 -2.32
CA MET A 100 1.78 31.89 -3.74
C MET A 100 2.19 30.42 -3.91
N GLU A 101 1.91 29.82 -5.07
CA GLU A 101 2.38 28.47 -5.38
C GLU A 101 3.91 28.45 -5.56
N GLU A 102 4.57 27.41 -5.03
CA GLU A 102 6.04 27.36 -5.08
C GLU A 102 6.57 27.19 -6.51
N ILE A 103 5.77 26.62 -7.41
CA ILE A 103 6.10 26.59 -8.83
C ILE A 103 6.05 27.98 -9.48
N ASP A 104 5.03 28.79 -9.19
CA ASP A 104 4.93 30.16 -9.70
C ASP A 104 6.10 31.01 -9.16
N ILE A 105 6.53 30.74 -7.91
CA ILE A 105 7.70 31.37 -7.28
C ILE A 105 8.99 30.97 -8.03
N TRP A 106 9.18 29.69 -8.35
CA TRP A 106 10.31 29.20 -9.14
C TRP A 106 10.36 29.80 -10.56
N GLU A 107 9.25 29.79 -11.29
CA GLU A 107 9.18 30.39 -12.63
C GLU A 107 9.42 31.90 -12.59
N SER A 108 8.91 32.58 -11.56
CA SER A 108 9.19 34.01 -11.32
C SER A 108 10.65 34.27 -11.00
N PHE A 109 11.28 33.45 -10.16
CA PHE A 109 12.71 33.53 -9.85
C PHE A 109 13.57 33.35 -11.10
N LEU A 110 13.28 32.34 -11.93
CA LEU A 110 13.97 32.13 -13.21
C LEU A 110 13.83 33.35 -14.15
N ARG A 111 12.62 33.91 -14.26
CA ARG A 111 12.37 35.12 -15.07
C ARG A 111 13.17 36.33 -14.56
N TRP A 112 13.23 36.55 -13.25
CA TRP A 112 14.08 37.61 -12.68
C TRP A 112 15.56 37.32 -12.95
N LEU A 113 16.02 36.12 -12.64
CA LEU A 113 17.42 35.70 -12.79
C LEU A 113 17.93 35.88 -14.22
N PHE A 114 17.17 35.39 -15.21
CA PHE A 114 17.54 35.53 -16.61
C PHE A 114 17.51 36.97 -17.07
N VAL A 115 16.53 37.80 -16.69
CA VAL A 115 16.53 39.23 -17.08
C VAL A 115 17.67 40.01 -16.40
N TYR A 116 17.92 39.74 -15.12
CA TYR A 116 18.98 40.39 -14.33
C TYR A 116 20.37 40.19 -14.95
N TYR A 117 20.65 38.97 -15.45
CA TYR A 117 21.92 38.64 -16.10
C TYR A 117 21.95 38.92 -17.62
N LEU A 118 20.86 38.69 -18.36
CA LEU A 118 20.82 38.91 -19.82
C LEU A 118 20.66 40.38 -20.22
N LYS A 119 20.16 41.25 -19.33
CA LYS A 119 20.00 42.71 -19.52
C LYS A 119 19.33 43.16 -20.85
N VAL A 120 18.50 42.30 -21.45
CA VAL A 120 17.55 42.57 -22.55
C VAL A 120 18.11 43.11 -23.89
N ASN A 121 19.31 43.72 -23.94
CA ASN A 121 19.93 44.28 -25.14
C ASN A 121 21.33 43.69 -25.41
N LYS A 122 21.36 42.44 -25.86
CA LYS A 122 22.44 41.91 -26.70
C LYS A 122 21.81 41.18 -27.90
N ASP A 123 21.80 41.84 -29.04
CA ASP A 123 21.37 41.28 -30.35
C ASP A 123 22.35 40.21 -30.90
N ASP A 124 23.19 39.62 -30.05
CA ASP A 124 24.16 38.59 -30.46
C ASP A 124 24.12 37.40 -29.50
N SER A 125 23.77 36.24 -30.06
CA SER A 125 23.44 35.03 -29.33
C SER A 125 24.68 34.22 -28.93
N SER A 126 25.21 34.47 -27.74
CA SER A 126 25.81 33.42 -26.90
C SER A 126 25.98 33.92 -25.47
N TRP A 127 25.69 33.06 -24.49
CA TRP A 127 26.04 33.33 -23.09
C TRP A 127 27.56 33.29 -22.96
N SER A 128 28.17 34.25 -22.27
CA SER A 128 29.58 34.09 -21.91
C SER A 128 29.75 33.00 -20.85
N SER A 129 30.95 32.41 -20.76
CA SER A 129 31.29 31.49 -19.68
C SER A 129 31.19 32.14 -18.30
N GLU A 130 31.40 33.46 -18.22
CA GLU A 130 31.21 34.27 -17.03
C GLU A 130 29.71 34.42 -16.67
N ASP A 131 28.83 34.68 -17.64
CA ASP A 131 27.37 34.76 -17.42
C ASP A 131 26.82 33.42 -16.91
N LEU A 132 27.23 32.30 -17.51
CA LEU A 132 26.88 30.95 -17.06
C LEU A 132 27.36 30.68 -15.62
N THR A 133 28.58 31.11 -15.29
CA THR A 133 29.15 30.95 -13.94
C THR A 133 28.38 31.77 -12.91
N ASN A 134 28.04 33.02 -13.24
CA ASN A 134 27.26 33.92 -12.38
C ASN A 134 25.83 33.43 -12.14
N VAL A 135 25.19 32.87 -13.18
CA VAL A 135 23.86 32.24 -13.07
C VAL A 135 23.91 30.97 -12.22
N GLN A 136 24.88 30.08 -12.45
CA GLN A 136 25.07 28.89 -11.62
C GLN A 136 25.31 29.24 -10.14
N GLN A 137 26.13 30.26 -9.87
CA GLN A 137 26.42 30.71 -8.52
C GLN A 137 25.18 31.31 -7.84
N THR A 138 24.40 32.13 -8.56
CA THR A 138 23.16 32.71 -8.02
C THR A 138 22.08 31.65 -7.80
N ILE A 139 21.93 30.64 -8.67
CA ILE A 139 20.99 29.54 -8.42
C ILE A 139 21.35 28.79 -7.13
N LYS A 140 22.64 28.51 -6.89
CA LYS A 140 23.12 27.88 -5.64
C LYS A 140 22.79 28.71 -4.38
N GLU A 141 22.91 30.04 -4.46
CA GLU A 141 22.54 30.95 -3.37
C GLU A 141 21.04 30.90 -3.02
N TYR A 142 20.18 30.72 -4.02
CA TYR A 142 18.72 30.81 -3.88
C TYR A 142 18.00 29.47 -3.73
N ILE A 143 18.62 28.34 -4.08
CA ILE A 143 18.07 26.99 -3.87
C ILE A 143 17.52 26.76 -2.45
N PRO A 144 18.21 27.13 -1.36
CA PRO A 144 17.67 26.98 0.01
C PRO A 144 16.41 27.82 0.31
N LEU A 145 16.08 28.77 -0.57
CA LEU A 145 14.90 29.63 -0.46
C LEU A 145 13.71 29.13 -1.31
N ILE A 146 13.85 28.02 -2.03
CA ILE A 146 12.78 27.39 -2.82
C ILE A 146 12.40 26.05 -2.17
N ARG A 147 11.11 25.88 -1.85
CA ARG A 147 10.57 24.67 -1.20
C ARG A 147 10.24 23.63 -2.27
N PHE A 148 11.25 23.06 -2.93
CA PHE A 148 11.04 22.16 -4.08
C PHE A 148 10.07 20.98 -3.84
N TYR A 149 9.95 20.50 -2.60
CA TYR A 149 9.00 19.44 -2.20
C TYR A 149 7.52 19.88 -2.18
N ASP A 150 7.24 21.19 -2.23
CA ASP A 150 5.89 21.76 -2.39
C ASP A 150 5.47 21.86 -3.88
N ILE A 151 6.38 21.59 -4.82
CA ILE A 151 6.09 21.61 -6.26
C ILE A 151 5.43 20.28 -6.66
N SER A 152 4.43 20.32 -7.55
CA SER A 152 3.78 19.11 -8.04
C SER A 152 4.77 18.25 -8.85
N LYS A 153 4.61 16.91 -8.83
CA LYS A 153 5.49 16.01 -9.60
C LYS A 153 5.49 16.29 -11.12
N GLU A 154 4.38 16.81 -11.64
CA GLU A 154 4.21 17.17 -13.05
C GLU A 154 4.92 18.50 -13.37
N ASP A 155 4.69 19.54 -12.56
CA ASP A 155 5.42 20.81 -12.67
C ASP A 155 6.92 20.62 -12.47
N PHE A 156 7.33 19.76 -11.52
CA PHE A 156 8.73 19.42 -11.32
C PHE A 156 9.34 18.86 -12.62
N TYR A 157 8.71 17.87 -13.25
CA TYR A 157 9.24 17.30 -14.49
C TYR A 157 9.21 18.30 -15.67
N LEU A 158 8.16 19.11 -15.79
CA LEU A 158 7.99 20.02 -16.93
C LEU A 158 8.77 21.34 -16.82
N LYS A 159 9.00 21.86 -15.62
CA LYS A 159 9.48 23.24 -15.38
C LYS A 159 10.72 23.34 -14.48
N VAL A 160 11.03 22.31 -13.69
CA VAL A 160 12.23 22.27 -12.82
C VAL A 160 13.31 21.36 -13.41
N TYR A 161 12.95 20.13 -13.78
CA TYR A 161 13.84 19.11 -14.34
C TYR A 161 14.58 19.51 -15.65
N PRO A 162 14.05 20.40 -16.53
CA PRO A 162 14.84 20.94 -17.64
C PRO A 162 16.11 21.69 -17.20
N TYR A 163 16.14 22.19 -15.96
CA TYR A 163 17.28 22.88 -15.36
C TYR A 163 18.11 21.98 -14.43
N LYS A 164 17.95 20.64 -14.52
CA LYS A 164 18.62 19.66 -13.65
C LYS A 164 20.13 19.82 -13.50
N ASP A 165 20.82 20.27 -14.56
CA ASP A 165 22.27 20.46 -14.55
C ASP A 165 22.73 21.70 -13.76
N LEU A 166 21.79 22.59 -13.40
CA LEU A 166 22.00 23.75 -12.52
C LEU A 166 21.72 23.42 -11.04
N LEU A 167 21.10 22.26 -10.75
CA LEU A 167 20.76 21.82 -9.40
C LEU A 167 21.86 20.92 -8.80
N PRO A 168 22.12 20.99 -7.49
CA PRO A 168 22.94 20.00 -6.78
C PRO A 168 22.43 18.58 -7.00
N ARG A 169 23.33 17.64 -7.26
CA ARG A 169 22.97 16.24 -7.57
C ARG A 169 22.17 15.57 -6.45
N ASP A 170 22.54 15.84 -5.20
CA ASP A 170 21.87 15.25 -4.04
C ASP A 170 20.45 15.78 -3.88
N LEU A 171 20.23 17.08 -4.16
CA LEU A 171 18.90 17.70 -4.21
C LEU A 171 18.06 17.11 -5.34
N LEU A 172 18.60 17.02 -6.54
CA LEU A 172 17.89 16.44 -7.69
C LEU A 172 17.48 14.99 -7.41
N ASN A 173 18.38 14.18 -6.84
CA ASN A 173 18.08 12.80 -6.47
C ASN A 173 16.99 12.73 -5.38
N ASP A 174 17.04 13.57 -4.33
CA ASP A 174 16.03 13.51 -3.26
C ASP A 174 14.65 14.05 -3.68
N ILE A 175 14.56 15.06 -4.56
CA ILE A 175 13.26 15.47 -5.13
C ILE A 175 12.69 14.36 -6.03
N LEU A 176 13.54 13.71 -6.84
CA LEU A 176 13.13 12.54 -7.62
C LEU A 176 12.64 11.41 -6.70
N ARG A 177 13.34 11.11 -5.61
CA ARG A 177 12.91 10.14 -4.59
C ARG A 177 11.54 10.49 -4.05
N TYR A 178 11.36 11.73 -3.60
CA TYR A 178 10.15 12.22 -2.96
C TYR A 178 8.88 12.07 -3.83
N HIS A 179 8.98 12.32 -5.13
CA HIS A 179 7.84 12.16 -6.06
C HIS A 179 7.61 10.71 -6.53
N MET A 180 8.66 9.89 -6.56
CA MET A 180 8.62 8.53 -7.11
C MET A 180 8.28 7.47 -6.06
N VAL A 181 8.77 7.62 -4.83
CA VAL A 181 8.55 6.68 -3.71
C VAL A 181 7.34 7.13 -2.88
N PRO A 182 6.23 6.36 -2.81
CA PRO A 182 5.07 6.66 -1.99
C PRO A 182 5.41 6.91 -0.51
N ASN A 183 4.73 7.86 0.11
CA ASN A 183 4.87 8.20 1.53
C ASN A 183 6.30 8.61 1.98
N SER A 184 7.22 8.85 1.05
CA SER A 184 8.59 9.24 1.39
C SER A 184 8.65 10.69 1.89
N THR A 185 9.48 10.93 2.89
CA THR A 185 9.75 12.27 3.42
C THR A 185 11.03 12.87 2.81
N PRO A 186 11.16 14.20 2.72
CA PRO A 186 12.41 14.86 2.36
C PRO A 186 13.58 14.41 3.25
N MET A 187 14.74 14.07 2.66
CA MET A 187 15.95 13.75 3.40
C MET A 187 16.81 14.98 3.67
N LEU A 188 16.78 15.97 2.77
CA LEU A 188 17.52 17.21 2.94
C LEU A 188 16.73 18.19 3.82
N ASN A 189 17.42 18.81 4.78
CA ASN A 189 16.81 19.76 5.71
C ASN A 189 16.55 21.11 5.03
N PHE A 190 15.41 21.21 4.35
CA PHE A 190 14.89 22.45 3.75
C PHE A 190 13.92 23.17 4.68
N LYS A 191 13.64 24.43 4.36
CA LYS A 191 12.56 25.17 5.02
C LYS A 191 11.23 24.40 4.90
N PRO A 192 10.39 24.39 5.94
CA PRO A 192 9.07 23.77 5.88
C PRO A 192 8.19 24.45 4.82
N THR A 193 7.14 23.74 4.40
CA THR A 193 6.07 24.25 3.54
C THR A 193 5.61 25.62 4.03
N ARG A 194 5.45 26.57 3.10
CA ARG A 194 5.01 27.92 3.46
C ARG A 194 3.65 27.87 4.16
N ASN A 195 3.54 28.56 5.29
CA ASN A 195 2.31 28.70 6.07
C ASN A 195 1.33 29.65 5.35
N ARG A 196 0.83 29.21 4.19
CA ARG A 196 -0.20 29.92 3.43
C ARG A 196 -1.42 30.08 4.31
N LYS A 197 -1.97 31.29 4.36
CA LYS A 197 -3.04 31.66 5.30
C LYS A 197 -4.31 30.78 5.13
N VAL A 198 -4.56 30.28 3.90
CA VAL A 198 -5.47 29.15 3.60
C VAL A 198 -4.94 28.32 2.41
N ASP A 199 -5.08 27.00 2.47
CA ASP A 199 -4.83 26.04 1.38
C ASP A 199 -6.05 25.96 0.44
N SER A 200 -6.17 26.90 -0.51
CA SER A 200 -7.21 26.91 -1.54
C SER A 200 -6.62 27.19 -2.92
N VAL A 201 -6.95 26.37 -3.92
CA VAL A 201 -6.63 26.64 -5.33
C VAL A 201 -7.74 27.41 -6.06
N LEU A 202 -8.88 27.62 -5.39
CA LEU A 202 -10.05 28.30 -5.96
C LEU A 202 -10.14 29.78 -5.58
N VAL A 203 -9.87 30.14 -4.31
CA VAL A 203 -10.09 31.50 -3.80
C VAL A 203 -8.97 31.99 -2.87
N LYS A 204 -8.56 33.25 -3.04
CA LYS A 204 -7.52 33.89 -2.21
C LYS A 204 -8.01 34.12 -0.77
N PHE A 205 -7.08 34.29 0.18
CA PHE A 205 -7.39 34.59 1.59
C PHE A 205 -8.31 35.81 1.80
N ASN A 206 -8.24 36.82 0.94
CA ASN A 206 -9.15 37.97 1.00
C ASN A 206 -10.63 37.60 0.79
N ILE A 207 -10.94 36.50 0.09
CA ILE A 207 -12.30 35.97 -0.04
C ILE A 207 -12.71 35.23 1.26
N PHE A 208 -11.79 34.55 1.95
CA PHE A 208 -12.05 34.02 3.30
C PHE A 208 -12.32 35.12 4.34
N LYS A 209 -11.67 36.30 4.24
CA LYS A 209 -12.02 37.49 5.04
C LYS A 209 -13.48 37.94 4.81
N LEU A 210 -14.00 37.81 3.59
CA LEU A 210 -15.40 38.08 3.27
C LEU A 210 -16.35 37.06 3.90
N PHE A 211 -16.04 35.76 3.84
CA PHE A 211 -16.87 34.72 4.46
C PHE A 211 -16.91 34.83 5.99
N MET A 212 -15.82 35.21 6.66
CA MET A 212 -15.84 35.44 8.11
C MET A 212 -16.85 36.55 8.49
N ARG A 213 -16.93 37.64 7.73
CA ARG A 213 -17.96 38.70 7.91
C ARG A 213 -19.37 38.16 7.70
N TRP A 214 -19.58 37.31 6.70
CA TRP A 214 -20.88 36.71 6.41
C TRP A 214 -21.31 35.67 7.46
N ILE A 215 -20.37 34.93 8.06
CA ILE A 215 -20.64 33.98 9.14
C ILE A 215 -21.02 34.73 10.43
N ASP A 216 -20.24 35.73 10.85
CA ASP A 216 -20.52 36.50 12.08
C ASP A 216 -21.60 37.59 11.90
N ARG A 217 -22.19 37.70 10.70
CA ARG A 217 -23.21 38.71 10.33
C ARG A 217 -22.79 40.16 10.64
N ASN A 218 -21.48 40.47 10.52
CA ASN A 218 -20.92 41.76 10.90
C ASN A 218 -20.34 42.51 9.68
N ASP A 219 -21.19 43.31 9.05
CA ASP A 219 -20.84 44.06 7.85
C ASP A 219 -19.97 45.30 8.14
N ASN A 220 -19.86 45.75 9.39
CA ASN A 220 -19.25 47.06 9.74
C ASN A 220 -17.79 47.00 10.24
N ASN A 221 -17.25 45.81 10.59
CA ASN A 221 -15.88 45.68 11.09
C ASN A 221 -14.91 45.09 10.05
N SER A 222 -13.68 45.59 10.02
CA SER A 222 -12.56 44.96 9.31
C SER A 222 -12.01 43.76 10.10
N TYR A 223 -11.85 42.62 9.43
CA TYR A 223 -11.11 41.49 10.00
C TYR A 223 -9.61 41.69 9.80
N ASN A 224 -8.93 42.09 10.88
CA ASN A 224 -7.48 42.08 10.98
C ASN A 224 -7.01 40.83 11.74
N GLU A 225 -5.80 40.35 11.44
CA GLU A 225 -5.33 38.99 11.78
C GLU A 225 -5.37 38.64 13.27
N LYS A 226 -5.15 39.63 14.15
CA LYS A 226 -5.20 39.47 15.61
C LYS A 226 -6.58 39.02 16.13
N ASN A 227 -7.64 39.18 15.32
CA ASN A 227 -9.02 38.85 15.66
C ASN A 227 -9.59 37.68 14.81
N ALA A 228 -8.75 36.91 14.10
CA ALA A 228 -9.19 35.78 13.27
C ALA A 228 -9.72 34.60 14.13
N SER A 229 -11.02 34.64 14.42
CA SER A 229 -11.77 33.70 15.28
C SER A 229 -11.94 32.30 14.69
N TYR A 230 -11.74 32.14 13.37
CA TYR A 230 -11.95 30.89 12.63
C TYR A 230 -10.65 30.35 12.01
N LYS A 231 -10.56 29.03 11.88
CA LYS A 231 -9.59 28.30 11.07
C LYS A 231 -10.35 27.53 10.00
N PHE A 232 -10.03 27.77 8.73
CA PHE A 232 -10.51 26.98 7.61
C PHE A 232 -9.55 25.82 7.39
N ILE A 233 -10.06 24.59 7.33
CA ILE A 233 -9.28 23.36 7.13
C ILE A 233 -9.86 22.66 5.91
N LEU A 234 -9.08 22.53 4.83
CA LEU A 234 -9.50 21.83 3.63
C LEU A 234 -9.81 20.36 3.97
N LEU A 235 -11.07 19.96 3.75
CA LEU A 235 -11.52 18.57 3.88
C LEU A 235 -11.38 17.84 2.54
N LEU A 236 -11.90 18.44 1.48
CA LEU A 236 -12.00 17.84 0.14
C LEU A 236 -11.52 18.83 -0.92
N ARG A 237 -10.74 18.36 -1.90
CA ARG A 237 -10.45 19.02 -3.18
C ARG A 237 -10.73 18.03 -4.31
N GLY A 238 -11.58 18.39 -5.26
CA GLY A 238 -12.13 17.50 -6.29
C GLY A 238 -11.05 16.87 -7.17
N THR A 239 -10.04 17.64 -7.59
CA THR A 239 -8.90 17.12 -8.35
C THR A 239 -7.98 16.19 -7.55
N ARG A 240 -7.96 16.29 -6.21
CA ARG A 240 -7.12 15.47 -5.32
C ARG A 240 -7.85 14.20 -4.87
N ASP A 241 -9.11 14.34 -4.48
CA ASP A 241 -9.87 13.35 -3.73
C ASP A 241 -10.93 12.64 -4.58
N GLY A 242 -11.39 13.28 -5.65
CA GLY A 242 -12.55 12.88 -6.46
C GLY A 242 -13.76 13.81 -6.27
N PHE A 243 -14.60 13.90 -7.31
CA PHE A 243 -15.79 14.77 -7.33
C PHE A 243 -17.08 14.09 -6.83
N ASP A 244 -17.04 12.78 -6.56
CA ASP A 244 -18.22 11.97 -6.25
C ASP A 244 -18.79 12.25 -4.85
N ALA A 245 -20.12 12.12 -4.72
CA ALA A 245 -20.85 12.28 -3.45
C ALA A 245 -20.35 11.32 -2.35
N SER A 246 -19.95 10.11 -2.72
CA SER A 246 -19.34 9.13 -1.79
C SER A 246 -18.07 9.67 -1.14
N LYS A 247 -17.24 10.41 -1.89
CA LYS A 247 -16.02 11.04 -1.38
C LYS A 247 -16.34 12.23 -0.49
N PHE A 248 -17.31 13.04 -0.89
CA PHE A 248 -17.81 14.14 -0.07
C PHE A 248 -18.28 13.64 1.29
N HIS A 249 -19.16 12.64 1.33
CA HIS A 249 -19.65 12.06 2.57
C HIS A 249 -18.54 11.42 3.41
N GLN A 250 -17.63 10.65 2.80
CA GLN A 250 -16.46 10.07 3.49
C GLN A 250 -15.63 11.12 4.25
N LEU A 251 -15.44 12.29 3.65
CA LEU A 251 -14.57 13.34 4.20
C LEU A 251 -15.31 14.34 5.10
N CYS A 252 -16.57 14.65 4.80
CA CYS A 252 -17.30 15.79 5.36
C CYS A 252 -18.43 15.44 6.33
N ASP A 253 -18.97 14.23 6.33
CA ASP A 253 -20.04 13.84 7.26
C ASP A 253 -19.59 13.90 8.71
N GLY A 254 -20.50 14.35 9.59
CA GLY A 254 -20.22 14.49 11.02
C GLY A 254 -19.15 15.52 11.40
N ARG A 255 -18.40 16.13 10.46
CA ARG A 255 -17.27 17.03 10.78
C ARG A 255 -17.66 18.36 11.44
N GLY A 256 -18.88 18.84 11.20
CA GLY A 256 -19.38 20.14 11.66
C GLY A 256 -19.55 21.13 10.52
N ALA A 257 -19.49 22.43 10.82
CA ALA A 257 -19.75 23.50 9.85
C ALA A 257 -18.75 23.50 8.68
N THR A 258 -19.24 23.60 7.44
CA THR A 258 -18.42 23.58 6.22
C THR A 258 -18.75 24.74 5.27
N ILE A 259 -17.77 25.24 4.54
CA ILE A 259 -17.98 26.08 3.34
C ILE A 259 -17.46 25.36 2.09
N SER A 260 -18.25 25.41 1.01
CA SER A 260 -17.98 24.73 -0.27
C SER A 260 -17.79 25.73 -1.40
N PHE A 261 -16.84 25.47 -2.30
CA PHE A 261 -16.46 26.31 -3.44
C PHE A 261 -16.39 25.46 -4.72
N ALA A 262 -16.96 25.92 -5.83
CA ALA A 262 -16.79 25.27 -7.12
C ALA A 262 -16.53 26.29 -8.21
N ARG A 263 -15.48 26.07 -9.02
CA ARG A 263 -15.12 26.93 -10.16
C ARG A 263 -15.73 26.38 -11.43
N ILE A 264 -16.36 27.27 -12.19
CA ILE A 264 -17.02 26.91 -13.45
C ILE A 264 -15.96 26.77 -14.54
N GLN A 265 -16.04 25.67 -15.29
CA GLN A 265 -15.06 25.29 -16.29
C GLN A 265 -14.80 26.44 -17.29
N ASN A 266 -13.52 26.70 -17.59
CA ASN A 266 -13.05 27.78 -18.47
C ASN A 266 -13.44 29.20 -18.01
N SER A 267 -13.58 29.44 -16.69
CA SER A 267 -13.95 30.77 -16.16
C SER A 267 -13.22 31.12 -14.85
N LYS A 268 -13.31 32.40 -14.47
CA LYS A 268 -12.95 32.89 -13.13
C LYS A 268 -14.14 32.92 -12.15
N GLN A 269 -15.28 32.33 -12.53
CA GLN A 269 -16.49 32.35 -11.71
C GLN A 269 -16.47 31.21 -10.69
N VAL A 270 -16.71 31.53 -9.42
CA VAL A 270 -16.84 30.56 -8.33
C VAL A 270 -18.21 30.70 -7.65
N ILE A 271 -18.88 29.57 -7.51
CA ILE A 271 -20.17 29.43 -6.80
C ILE A 271 -19.98 28.56 -5.56
N GLY A 272 -20.93 28.58 -4.63
CA GLY A 272 -20.81 27.76 -3.43
C GLY A 272 -21.82 28.07 -2.34
N GLY A 273 -21.60 27.48 -1.16
CA GLY A 273 -22.45 27.67 0.01
C GLY A 273 -21.81 27.25 1.32
N TYR A 274 -22.32 27.80 2.42
CA TYR A 274 -21.91 27.53 3.79
C TYR A 274 -23.02 26.81 4.55
N ASN A 275 -22.69 25.64 5.10
CA ASN A 275 -23.54 24.89 6.01
C ASN A 275 -22.99 25.01 7.45
N PRO A 276 -23.73 25.59 8.41
CA PRO A 276 -23.32 25.64 9.83
C PRO A 276 -23.58 24.33 10.60
N LEU A 277 -24.31 23.39 10.00
CA LEU A 277 -24.67 22.08 10.60
C LEU A 277 -23.68 20.99 10.17
N HIS A 278 -23.82 19.80 10.76
CA HIS A 278 -23.18 18.59 10.23
C HIS A 278 -23.87 18.13 8.93
N TRP A 279 -23.16 17.32 8.14
CA TRP A 279 -23.72 16.54 7.03
C TRP A 279 -24.04 15.11 7.47
N TYR A 280 -25.05 14.52 6.82
CA TYR A 280 -25.59 13.18 7.07
C TYR A 280 -26.03 12.54 5.74
N GLN A 281 -26.36 11.25 5.79
CA GLN A 281 -26.85 10.42 4.67
C GLN A 281 -28.22 9.81 4.99
N ASN A 282 -29.21 10.64 5.35
CA ASN A 282 -30.54 10.19 5.79
C ASN A 282 -31.70 10.73 4.93
N SER A 283 -31.39 11.39 3.81
CA SER A 283 -32.37 11.99 2.88
C SER A 283 -33.37 12.93 3.54
N SER A 284 -32.96 13.61 4.63
CA SER A 284 -33.77 14.62 5.30
C SER A 284 -33.21 16.03 5.10
N TYR A 285 -33.95 17.04 5.55
CA TYR A 285 -33.54 18.44 5.49
C TYR A 285 -33.01 18.93 6.85
N GLY A 286 -31.87 19.62 6.81
CA GLY A 286 -31.29 20.35 7.93
C GLY A 286 -31.88 21.76 8.03
N SER A 287 -32.31 22.15 9.23
CA SER A 287 -32.94 23.45 9.48
C SER A 287 -31.97 24.46 10.10
N THR A 288 -31.78 25.61 9.44
CA THR A 288 -30.92 26.71 9.94
C THR A 288 -31.18 28.04 9.25
N ASN A 289 -31.04 29.15 9.97
CA ASN A 289 -31.08 30.52 9.43
C ASN A 289 -29.69 31.07 9.06
N ASP A 290 -28.60 30.36 9.41
CA ASP A 290 -27.22 30.84 9.26
C ASP A 290 -26.52 30.33 8.00
N SER A 291 -27.13 29.37 7.30
CA SER A 291 -26.66 28.92 5.99
C SER A 291 -26.84 29.99 4.91
N PHE A 292 -25.93 30.01 3.94
CA PHE A 292 -25.98 30.92 2.80
C PHE A 292 -25.36 30.28 1.56
N ILE A 293 -25.82 30.68 0.38
CA ILE A 293 -25.19 30.41 -0.91
C ILE A 293 -24.50 31.69 -1.43
N PHE A 294 -23.60 31.56 -2.41
CA PHE A 294 -22.95 32.71 -3.02
C PHE A 294 -22.55 32.47 -4.47
N ASN A 295 -22.28 33.59 -5.16
CA ASN A 295 -21.81 33.63 -6.54
C ASN A 295 -20.78 34.75 -6.67
N ILE A 296 -19.56 34.44 -7.10
CA ILE A 296 -18.45 35.38 -7.32
C ILE A 296 -18.13 35.31 -8.82
N THR A 297 -18.48 36.34 -9.59
CA THR A 297 -18.30 36.29 -11.05
C THR A 297 -16.85 36.45 -11.49
N ASP A 298 -15.99 37.01 -10.64
CA ASP A 298 -14.53 37.07 -10.82
C ASP A 298 -13.82 36.94 -9.47
N VAL A 299 -13.14 35.82 -9.22
CA VAL A 299 -12.40 35.56 -7.97
C VAL A 299 -11.25 36.55 -7.70
N ASP A 300 -10.74 37.24 -8.72
CA ASP A 300 -9.75 38.30 -8.51
C ASP A 300 -10.38 39.61 -8.01
N ASN A 301 -11.71 39.76 -8.09
CA ASN A 301 -12.45 40.95 -7.67
C ASN A 301 -13.52 40.61 -6.61
N SER A 302 -13.17 40.81 -5.33
CA SER A 302 -14.07 40.53 -4.20
C SER A 302 -15.38 41.32 -4.21
N ASN A 303 -15.45 42.48 -4.88
CA ASN A 303 -16.70 43.24 -5.04
C ASN A 303 -17.69 42.58 -6.02
N SER A 304 -17.27 41.55 -6.77
CA SER A 304 -18.15 40.76 -7.64
C SER A 304 -18.99 39.73 -6.88
N ALA A 305 -18.71 39.51 -5.59
CA ALA A 305 -19.34 38.51 -4.76
C ALA A 305 -20.78 38.89 -4.36
N LYS A 306 -21.74 38.02 -4.66
CA LYS A 306 -23.14 38.10 -4.23
C LYS A 306 -23.44 37.05 -3.17
N LEU A 307 -24.09 37.49 -2.09
CA LEU A 307 -24.51 36.68 -0.95
C LEU A 307 -26.01 36.37 -1.04
N GLY A 308 -26.36 35.09 -0.92
CA GLY A 308 -27.73 34.60 -0.88
C GLY A 308 -28.03 34.02 0.49
N ARG A 309 -28.85 34.69 1.31
CA ARG A 309 -29.24 34.19 2.63
C ARG A 309 -30.40 33.20 2.50
N CYS A 310 -30.45 32.23 3.40
CA CYS A 310 -31.60 31.33 3.51
C CYS A 310 -32.84 32.12 3.95
N SER A 311 -33.91 32.06 3.16
CA SER A 311 -35.22 32.64 3.46
C SER A 311 -36.21 31.61 3.99
N ASN A 312 -36.00 30.33 3.69
CA ASN A 312 -36.82 29.21 4.17
C ASN A 312 -35.96 28.22 4.96
N SER A 313 -35.72 28.54 6.23
CA SER A 313 -34.76 27.83 7.07
C SER A 313 -35.13 26.37 7.38
N THR A 314 -36.40 25.96 7.26
CA THR A 314 -36.82 24.55 7.42
C THR A 314 -36.15 23.60 6.42
N TYR A 315 -35.78 24.11 5.25
CA TYR A 315 -35.25 23.35 4.12
C TYR A 315 -33.89 23.88 3.64
N ALA A 316 -33.08 24.39 4.57
CA ALA A 316 -31.83 25.09 4.25
C ALA A 316 -30.78 24.18 3.59
N VAL A 317 -30.64 22.95 4.08
CA VAL A 317 -29.61 21.98 3.66
C VAL A 317 -30.25 20.60 3.47
N TYR A 318 -29.77 19.78 2.53
CA TYR A 318 -30.34 18.44 2.25
C TYR A 318 -29.28 17.34 2.33
N TYR A 319 -29.64 16.21 2.95
CA TYR A 319 -28.72 15.16 3.41
C TYR A 319 -28.82 13.87 2.58
N HIS A 320 -28.75 13.99 1.26
CA HIS A 320 -28.99 12.87 0.34
C HIS A 320 -27.71 12.07 0.03
N PRO A 321 -27.68 10.73 0.23
CA PRO A 321 -26.47 9.92 0.09
C PRO A 321 -25.78 9.95 -1.29
N SER A 322 -26.52 10.32 -2.34
CA SER A 322 -25.99 10.37 -3.71
C SER A 322 -25.57 11.78 -4.16
N TYR A 323 -25.69 12.81 -3.30
CA TYR A 323 -25.37 14.20 -3.64
C TYR A 323 -24.21 14.72 -2.77
N GLY A 324 -23.46 15.67 -3.31
CA GLY A 324 -22.53 16.47 -2.52
C GLY A 324 -23.26 17.57 -1.73
N PRO A 325 -22.60 18.71 -1.44
CA PRO A 325 -23.22 19.85 -0.81
C PRO A 325 -24.51 20.25 -1.52
N THR A 326 -25.62 20.15 -0.79
CA THR A 326 -26.94 20.45 -1.31
C THR A 326 -27.63 21.48 -0.42
N PHE A 327 -27.96 22.62 -1.01
CA PHE A 327 -28.59 23.75 -0.35
C PHE A 327 -29.98 23.97 -0.94
N GLY A 328 -30.98 24.06 -0.07
CA GLY A 328 -32.31 24.56 -0.40
C GLY A 328 -33.36 23.54 -0.84
N ASN A 329 -34.63 23.91 -0.67
CA ASN A 329 -35.78 23.16 -1.17
C ASN A 329 -35.81 23.21 -2.71
N GLY A 330 -35.96 22.07 -3.37
CA GLY A 330 -35.82 22.01 -4.84
C GLY A 330 -34.38 22.27 -5.33
N HIS A 331 -33.40 22.23 -4.44
CA HIS A 331 -31.97 22.29 -4.73
C HIS A 331 -31.54 23.60 -5.41
N ASP A 332 -31.60 24.71 -4.66
CA ASP A 332 -31.04 26.01 -5.10
C ASP A 332 -29.58 25.86 -5.57
N LEU A 333 -28.79 24.99 -4.92
CA LEU A 333 -27.45 24.58 -5.33
C LEU A 333 -27.19 23.12 -4.92
N ASN A 334 -26.77 22.25 -5.85
CA ASN A 334 -26.50 20.82 -5.60
C ASN A 334 -25.31 20.30 -6.42
N ALA A 335 -24.30 19.77 -5.75
CA ALA A 335 -23.15 19.12 -6.39
C ALA A 335 -23.44 17.64 -6.75
N GLN A 336 -23.34 17.28 -8.03
CA GLN A 336 -23.42 15.87 -8.47
C GLN A 336 -22.24 15.58 -9.42
N GLY A 337 -21.14 15.09 -8.85
CA GLY A 337 -19.89 14.94 -9.60
C GLY A 337 -19.35 16.29 -10.07
N ASN A 338 -19.00 16.37 -11.35
CA ASN A 338 -18.51 17.59 -11.99
C ASN A 338 -19.62 18.51 -12.54
N VAL A 339 -20.90 18.22 -12.29
CA VAL A 339 -22.03 19.08 -12.68
C VAL A 339 -22.73 19.59 -11.43
N TRP A 340 -22.90 20.91 -11.35
CA TRP A 340 -23.53 21.58 -10.21
C TRP A 340 -24.91 22.08 -10.63
N TYR A 341 -25.96 21.41 -10.15
CA TYR A 341 -27.35 21.74 -10.46
C TYR A 341 -27.83 22.95 -9.65
N THR A 342 -28.65 23.80 -10.27
CA THR A 342 -29.04 25.10 -9.71
C THR A 342 -30.51 25.44 -9.96
N SER A 343 -31.28 25.68 -8.91
CA SER A 343 -32.69 26.09 -8.97
C SER A 343 -32.90 27.45 -8.29
N ASN A 344 -32.59 28.54 -8.98
CA ASN A 344 -32.58 29.88 -8.39
C ASN A 344 -33.92 30.29 -7.74
N GLY A 345 -33.92 30.53 -6.42
CA GLY A 345 -34.93 31.35 -5.74
C GLY A 345 -35.99 30.60 -4.93
N ASN A 346 -35.72 29.37 -4.49
CA ASN A 346 -36.66 28.56 -3.71
C ASN A 346 -36.50 28.79 -2.20
N ALA A 347 -35.36 28.41 -1.62
CA ALA A 347 -35.07 28.57 -0.20
C ALA A 347 -33.99 29.62 0.10
N TYR A 348 -33.34 30.17 -0.94
CA TYR A 348 -32.34 31.22 -0.84
C TYR A 348 -32.68 32.42 -1.73
N SER A 349 -32.27 33.62 -1.31
CA SER A 349 -32.38 34.81 -2.17
C SER A 349 -31.49 34.68 -3.41
N ASN A 350 -32.05 34.94 -4.60
CA ASN A 350 -31.38 34.74 -5.89
C ASN A 350 -30.05 35.53 -6.01
N VAL A 351 -28.96 34.82 -6.29
CA VAL A 351 -27.60 35.38 -6.54
C VAL A 351 -27.15 35.26 -8.00
N ASN A 352 -28.08 34.97 -8.92
CA ASN A 352 -27.84 34.71 -10.34
C ASN A 352 -26.89 33.51 -10.57
N LEU A 353 -27.15 32.35 -9.95
CA LEU A 353 -26.38 31.14 -10.25
C LEU A 353 -26.62 30.75 -11.73
N PRO A 354 -25.57 30.39 -12.48
CA PRO A 354 -25.72 29.92 -13.85
C PRO A 354 -26.36 28.54 -13.88
N SER A 355 -27.10 28.24 -14.96
CA SER A 355 -27.90 27.01 -15.08
C SER A 355 -27.04 25.77 -15.29
N ASN A 356 -26.96 24.90 -14.28
CA ASN A 356 -26.31 23.58 -14.33
C ASN A 356 -24.85 23.58 -14.87
N PRO A 357 -23.93 24.44 -14.36
CA PRO A 357 -22.55 24.49 -14.83
C PRO A 357 -21.79 23.19 -14.63
N THR A 358 -20.97 22.85 -15.63
CA THR A 358 -19.81 21.96 -15.45
C THR A 358 -18.71 22.72 -14.73
N ILE A 359 -18.08 22.06 -13.76
CA ILE A 359 -16.98 22.61 -12.95
C ILE A 359 -15.66 21.94 -13.29
N ASP A 360 -14.55 22.65 -13.10
CA ASP A 360 -13.19 22.10 -13.27
C ASP A 360 -12.49 21.79 -11.93
N GLU A 361 -12.93 22.42 -10.83
CA GLU A 361 -12.44 22.16 -9.48
C GLU A 361 -13.51 22.49 -8.42
N TYR A 362 -13.46 21.77 -7.30
CA TYR A 362 -14.39 21.88 -6.18
C TYR A 362 -13.66 21.66 -4.84
N GLU A 363 -13.80 22.58 -3.88
CA GLU A 363 -13.20 22.47 -2.55
C GLU A 363 -14.25 22.56 -1.42
N VAL A 364 -14.01 21.85 -0.31
CA VAL A 364 -14.77 21.97 0.94
C VAL A 364 -13.84 22.22 2.10
N PHE A 365 -14.15 23.22 2.93
CA PHE A 365 -13.40 23.55 4.13
C PHE A 365 -14.27 23.36 5.37
N LEU A 366 -13.76 22.65 6.38
CA LEU A 366 -14.24 22.68 7.75
C LEU A 366 -13.94 24.04 8.37
N VAL A 367 -14.93 24.63 9.05
CA VAL A 367 -14.83 25.94 9.70
C VAL A 367 -14.76 25.74 11.22
N VAL A 368 -13.54 25.79 11.79
CA VAL A 368 -13.30 25.56 13.22
C VAL A 368 -13.12 26.87 13.97
N LYS A 369 -13.83 27.05 15.09
CA LYS A 369 -13.61 28.16 16.03
C LYS A 369 -12.54 27.77 17.07
N LYS A 370 -11.44 28.51 17.16
CA LYS A 370 -10.25 28.12 17.94
C LYS A 370 -10.50 28.08 19.47
N ARG A 371 -10.00 27.04 20.15
CA ARG A 371 -9.91 26.85 21.63
C ARG A 371 -8.63 26.04 21.96
N PHE A 372 -8.02 26.17 23.15
CA PHE A 372 -6.67 25.61 23.45
C PHE A 372 -6.55 24.97 24.87
N MET A 373 -5.68 23.96 25.03
CA MET A 373 -5.24 23.33 26.31
C MET A 373 -3.81 22.74 26.17
N SER A 374 -3.09 22.48 27.27
CA SER A 374 -1.62 22.22 27.29
C SER A 374 -1.19 20.82 27.79
N SER A 375 0.00 20.36 27.35
CA SER A 375 0.56 19.02 27.64
C SER A 375 0.85 18.73 29.11
N ARG A 376 1.18 19.74 29.93
CA ARG A 376 1.41 19.57 31.38
C ARG A 376 0.21 18.96 32.10
N ASN A 377 -0.99 19.35 31.69
CA ASN A 377 -2.26 18.90 32.27
C ASN A 377 -2.54 17.42 31.99
N LEU A 378 -1.90 16.80 30.99
CA LEU A 378 -2.09 15.37 30.69
C LEU A 378 -1.40 14.47 31.73
N LEU A 379 -0.22 14.88 32.20
CA LEU A 379 0.51 14.12 33.22
C LEU A 379 -0.19 14.22 34.59
N GLU A 380 -0.71 15.41 34.91
CA GLU A 380 -1.53 15.65 36.11
C GLU A 380 -2.76 14.73 36.11
N VAL A 381 -3.50 14.63 34.99
CA VAL A 381 -4.66 13.72 34.88
C VAL A 381 -4.29 12.23 35.04
N ILE A 382 -3.14 11.77 34.56
CA ILE A 382 -2.72 10.36 34.75
C ILE A 382 -2.40 10.09 36.23
N GLN A 383 -1.80 11.05 36.94
CA GLN A 383 -1.53 10.95 38.38
C GLN A 383 -2.83 10.96 39.19
N ASP A 384 -3.80 11.80 38.83
CA ASP A 384 -5.13 11.83 39.45
C ASP A 384 -5.87 10.49 39.32
N LEU A 385 -5.73 9.81 38.17
CA LEU A 385 -6.34 8.49 37.94
C LEU A 385 -5.65 7.35 38.71
N ASP A 386 -4.33 7.40 38.92
CA ASP A 386 -3.61 6.45 39.77
C ASP A 386 -4.01 6.61 41.25
N MET A 387 -4.15 7.86 41.73
CA MET A 387 -4.67 8.16 43.07
C MET A 387 -6.12 7.70 43.25
N ALA A 388 -6.98 7.87 42.24
CA ALA A 388 -8.36 7.39 42.29
C ALA A 388 -8.45 5.85 42.37
N PHE A 389 -7.51 5.13 41.75
CA PHE A 389 -7.42 3.67 41.86
C PHE A 389 -6.97 3.22 43.27
N GLU A 390 -5.92 3.82 43.82
CA GLU A 390 -5.38 3.46 45.14
C GLU A 390 -6.33 3.80 46.31
N ASN A 391 -7.03 4.95 46.24
CA ASN A 391 -7.99 5.33 47.28
C ASN A 391 -9.23 4.42 47.30
N GLY A 392 -9.75 4.06 46.11
CA GLY A 392 -10.98 3.28 45.99
C GLY A 392 -12.23 3.98 46.54
N ASP A 393 -12.22 5.32 46.58
CA ASP A 393 -13.41 6.15 46.85
C ASP A 393 -14.41 6.05 45.69
N ASP A 394 -15.71 6.30 45.93
CA ASP A 394 -16.78 6.30 44.92
C ASP A 394 -16.85 5.06 43.98
N TYR A 395 -16.30 3.92 44.43
CA TYR A 395 -16.34 2.65 43.69
C TYR A 395 -17.77 2.14 43.50
N ASP A 396 -18.05 1.58 42.32
CA ASP A 396 -19.31 0.92 41.98
C ASP A 396 -19.11 -0.54 41.51
N VAL A 397 -17.86 -1.06 41.56
CA VAL A 397 -17.52 -2.46 41.25
C VAL A 397 -16.67 -3.08 42.37
N ILE A 398 -17.07 -4.27 42.82
CA ILE A 398 -16.36 -5.15 43.74
C ILE A 398 -15.89 -6.38 42.96
N ILE A 399 -14.58 -6.62 42.95
CA ILE A 399 -13.94 -7.69 42.18
C ILE A 399 -13.35 -8.72 43.14
N LYS A 400 -13.90 -9.93 43.16
CA LYS A 400 -13.51 -11.05 44.05
C LYS A 400 -12.55 -11.99 43.34
N VAL A 401 -11.31 -12.05 43.80
CA VAL A 401 -10.18 -12.69 43.13
C VAL A 401 -9.40 -13.66 44.02
N GLY A 402 -8.79 -14.67 43.41
CA GLY A 402 -8.14 -15.80 44.08
C GLY A 402 -9.11 -16.76 44.77
N GLU A 403 -8.60 -17.90 45.23
CA GLU A 403 -9.35 -18.90 45.99
C GLU A 403 -9.92 -18.34 47.31
N ASP A 404 -9.16 -17.46 47.97
CA ASP A 404 -9.57 -16.72 49.18
C ASP A 404 -10.73 -15.74 48.94
N GLY A 405 -11.06 -15.40 47.68
CA GLY A 405 -12.13 -14.47 47.33
C GLY A 405 -11.87 -13.01 47.76
N LYS A 406 -10.61 -12.57 47.78
CA LYS A 406 -10.21 -11.21 48.19
C LYS A 406 -10.84 -10.15 47.30
N GLU A 407 -11.24 -9.03 47.90
CA GLU A 407 -11.98 -7.96 47.24
C GLU A 407 -11.06 -6.82 46.78
N LEU A 408 -11.20 -6.42 45.52
CA LEU A 408 -10.66 -5.20 44.91
C LEU A 408 -11.81 -4.26 44.54
N ARG A 409 -11.62 -2.96 44.72
CA ARG A 409 -12.61 -1.92 44.38
C ARG A 409 -12.24 -1.26 43.05
N ALA A 410 -13.23 -0.93 42.23
CA ALA A 410 -13.01 -0.27 40.95
C ALA A 410 -14.24 0.51 40.45
N HIS A 411 -14.01 1.31 39.41
CA HIS A 411 -15.02 2.15 38.75
C HIS A 411 -15.45 1.53 37.40
N SER A 412 -16.73 1.24 37.24
CA SER A 412 -17.31 0.59 36.05
C SER A 412 -17.07 1.42 34.79
N VAL A 413 -17.11 2.75 34.89
CA VAL A 413 -16.84 3.67 33.78
C VAL A 413 -15.43 3.49 33.22
N MET A 414 -14.41 3.33 34.08
CA MET A 414 -13.03 3.13 33.67
C MET A 414 -12.86 1.76 33.01
N LEU A 415 -13.35 0.70 33.64
CA LEU A 415 -13.23 -0.67 33.13
C LEU A 415 -13.95 -0.85 31.80
N ARG A 416 -15.18 -0.35 31.66
CA ARG A 416 -16.01 -0.48 30.44
C ARG A 416 -15.49 0.40 29.28
N ALA A 417 -14.80 1.49 29.58
CA ALA A 417 -14.16 2.34 28.57
C ALA A 417 -12.86 1.75 28.03
N ARG A 418 -12.13 1.00 28.87
CA ARG A 418 -10.75 0.53 28.58
C ARG A 418 -10.66 -0.94 28.19
N CYS A 419 -11.69 -1.74 28.46
CA CYS A 419 -11.70 -3.18 28.20
C CYS A 419 -13.06 -3.68 27.67
N SER A 420 -13.05 -4.37 26.54
CA SER A 420 -14.25 -4.92 25.89
C SER A 420 -14.89 -6.08 26.67
N TYR A 421 -14.09 -6.79 27.49
CA TYR A 421 -14.57 -7.83 28.40
C TYR A 421 -15.42 -7.21 29.51
N PHE A 422 -14.89 -6.22 30.26
CA PHE A 422 -15.67 -5.53 31.30
C PHE A 422 -16.88 -4.78 30.74
N LYS A 423 -16.80 -4.25 29.52
CA LYS A 423 -17.96 -3.66 28.82
C LYS A 423 -19.13 -4.64 28.66
N ARG A 424 -18.86 -5.94 28.52
CA ARG A 424 -19.86 -7.03 28.46
C ARG A 424 -20.22 -7.55 29.86
N ALA A 425 -19.22 -7.83 30.69
CA ALA A 425 -19.42 -8.40 32.03
C ALA A 425 -20.17 -7.47 33.00
N LEU A 426 -20.02 -6.14 32.84
CA LEU A 426 -20.73 -5.11 33.62
C LEU A 426 -21.92 -4.52 32.83
N SER A 427 -22.61 -5.37 32.07
CA SER A 427 -23.86 -5.02 31.39
C SER A 427 -25.07 -5.60 32.12
N ASN A 428 -26.23 -4.97 31.95
CA ASN A 428 -27.46 -5.30 32.67
C ASN A 428 -27.93 -6.75 32.51
N ASP A 429 -27.47 -7.44 31.46
CA ASP A 429 -27.85 -8.82 31.16
C ASP A 429 -27.02 -9.87 31.95
N TRP A 430 -25.94 -9.46 32.63
CA TRP A 430 -24.97 -10.34 33.31
C TRP A 430 -24.60 -9.90 34.74
N GLU A 431 -25.25 -8.87 35.28
CA GLU A 431 -24.87 -8.26 36.57
C GLU A 431 -25.35 -9.05 37.80
N GLU A 432 -24.41 -9.42 38.67
CA GLU A 432 -24.68 -9.69 40.08
C GLU A 432 -24.45 -8.37 40.84
N ARG A 433 -25.35 -7.99 41.76
CA ARG A 433 -25.20 -6.79 42.59
C ARG A 433 -25.30 -7.11 44.08
N ASP A 434 -24.65 -6.30 44.91
CA ASP A 434 -24.86 -6.31 46.36
C ASP A 434 -26.10 -5.49 46.78
N ASP A 435 -26.39 -5.47 48.08
CA ASP A 435 -27.53 -4.74 48.66
C ASP A 435 -27.41 -3.21 48.51
N ASP A 436 -26.20 -2.69 48.30
CA ASP A 436 -25.90 -1.27 48.06
C ASP A 436 -25.94 -0.91 46.55
N GLY A 437 -26.08 -1.90 45.67
CA GLY A 437 -26.21 -1.76 44.22
C GLY A 437 -24.90 -1.82 43.44
N ASN A 438 -23.77 -2.13 44.07
CA ASN A 438 -22.47 -2.26 43.41
C ASN A 438 -22.41 -3.53 42.55
N TYR A 439 -21.71 -3.49 41.42
CA TYR A 439 -21.44 -4.66 40.59
C TYR A 439 -20.51 -5.64 41.30
N ILE A 440 -20.90 -6.91 41.43
CA ILE A 440 -20.04 -7.98 41.92
C ILE A 440 -19.48 -8.76 40.72
N PHE A 441 -18.16 -8.75 40.55
CA PHE A 441 -17.45 -9.56 39.56
C PHE A 441 -16.57 -10.61 40.26
N LYS A 442 -16.59 -11.87 39.79
CA LYS A 442 -15.89 -12.99 40.43
C LYS A 442 -14.91 -13.65 39.46
N LYS A 443 -13.65 -13.78 39.86
CA LYS A 443 -12.56 -14.35 39.04
C LYS A 443 -11.53 -15.08 39.90
N GLN A 444 -11.97 -16.21 40.46
CA GLN A 444 -11.21 -16.99 41.45
C GLN A 444 -9.90 -17.60 40.91
N ASN A 445 -9.80 -17.77 39.58
CA ASN A 445 -8.63 -18.35 38.92
C ASN A 445 -7.47 -17.37 38.70
N ILE A 446 -7.67 -16.06 38.94
CA ILE A 446 -6.62 -15.04 38.86
C ILE A 446 -6.25 -14.60 40.27
N SER A 447 -4.96 -14.51 40.58
CA SER A 447 -4.48 -14.10 41.91
C SER A 447 -4.69 -12.59 42.16
N PHE A 448 -4.81 -12.20 43.43
CA PHE A 448 -5.04 -10.81 43.83
C PHE A 448 -3.96 -9.85 43.30
N GLU A 449 -2.68 -10.22 43.41
CA GLU A 449 -1.54 -9.43 42.94
C GLU A 449 -1.60 -9.19 41.42
N VAL A 450 -1.90 -10.25 40.65
CA VAL A 450 -2.03 -10.16 39.19
C VAL A 450 -3.21 -9.27 38.79
N PHE A 451 -4.36 -9.41 39.45
CA PHE A 451 -5.54 -8.62 39.10
C PHE A 451 -5.36 -7.13 39.46
N GLN A 452 -4.67 -6.82 40.56
CA GLN A 452 -4.35 -5.45 40.94
C GLN A 452 -3.51 -4.74 39.86
N LEU A 453 -2.52 -5.43 39.27
CA LEU A 453 -1.73 -4.90 38.15
C LEU A 453 -2.58 -4.61 36.91
N ILE A 454 -3.53 -5.48 36.59
CA ILE A 454 -4.42 -5.31 35.44
C ILE A 454 -5.30 -4.08 35.63
N LEU A 455 -5.83 -3.88 36.84
CA LEU A 455 -6.61 -2.69 37.16
C LEU A 455 -5.75 -1.42 37.03
N ARG A 456 -4.54 -1.38 37.60
CA ARG A 456 -3.67 -0.20 37.51
C ARG A 456 -3.35 0.18 36.05
N TYR A 457 -3.10 -0.82 35.19
CA TYR A 457 -2.94 -0.61 33.75
C TYR A 457 -4.20 -0.04 33.09
N LEU A 458 -5.40 -0.49 33.46
CA LEU A 458 -6.63 0.03 32.86
C LEU A 458 -6.84 1.51 33.18
N TYR A 459 -6.46 1.99 34.36
CA TYR A 459 -6.57 3.40 34.76
C TYR A 459 -5.48 4.29 34.15
N THR A 460 -4.22 3.86 34.22
CA THR A 460 -3.05 4.70 33.91
C THR A 460 -2.45 4.44 32.52
N GLY A 461 -2.63 3.23 31.97
CA GLY A 461 -1.91 2.73 30.81
C GLY A 461 -0.47 2.30 31.08
N ILE A 462 -0.03 2.22 32.34
CA ILE A 462 1.35 1.96 32.77
C ILE A 462 1.44 0.62 33.52
N VAL A 463 2.54 -0.11 33.34
CA VAL A 463 2.92 -1.30 34.13
C VAL A 463 4.38 -1.17 34.52
N ASP A 464 4.71 -1.45 35.78
CA ASP A 464 6.09 -1.49 36.28
C ASP A 464 6.50 -2.95 36.51
N TYR A 465 7.04 -3.59 35.46
CA TYR A 465 7.37 -5.01 35.48
C TYR A 465 8.52 -5.36 36.43
N ASP A 466 9.48 -4.45 36.64
CA ASP A 466 10.70 -4.74 37.40
C ASP A 466 10.46 -4.89 38.91
N GLN A 467 9.29 -4.46 39.41
CA GLN A 467 8.89 -4.66 40.81
C GLN A 467 8.31 -6.05 41.10
N HIS A 468 8.01 -6.86 40.08
CA HIS A 468 7.30 -8.14 40.24
C HIS A 468 8.13 -9.37 39.90
N ARG A 469 7.77 -10.50 40.52
CA ARG A 469 8.43 -11.79 40.26
C ARG A 469 8.02 -12.31 38.88
N LYS A 470 8.95 -12.95 38.16
CA LYS A 470 8.71 -13.50 36.81
C LYS A 470 7.53 -14.48 36.74
N ASP A 471 7.26 -15.23 37.81
CA ASP A 471 6.06 -16.09 37.93
C ASP A 471 4.74 -15.31 38.00
N ILE A 472 4.73 -14.11 38.61
CA ILE A 472 3.58 -13.20 38.60
C ILE A 472 3.41 -12.57 37.21
N ILE A 473 4.50 -12.22 36.52
CA ILE A 473 4.46 -11.66 35.15
C ILE A 473 3.91 -12.68 34.15
N LEU A 474 4.27 -13.97 34.28
CA LEU A 474 3.68 -15.03 33.44
C LEU A 474 2.18 -15.24 33.74
N GLN A 475 1.76 -15.18 35.02
CA GLN A 475 0.32 -15.21 35.36
C GLN A 475 -0.43 -13.97 34.85
N PHE A 476 0.22 -12.81 34.85
CA PHE A 476 -0.31 -11.56 34.32
C PHE A 476 -0.52 -11.62 32.80
N LEU A 477 0.42 -12.24 32.07
CA LEU A 477 0.28 -12.50 30.64
C LEU A 477 -0.93 -13.43 30.34
N ILE A 478 -1.10 -14.53 31.09
CA ILE A 478 -2.27 -15.43 31.00
C ILE A 478 -3.57 -14.68 31.28
N ALA A 479 -3.59 -13.88 32.34
CA ALA A 479 -4.76 -13.10 32.74
C ALA A 479 -5.12 -11.97 31.74
N ALA A 480 -4.13 -11.42 31.04
CA ALA A 480 -4.34 -10.45 29.96
C ALA A 480 -5.03 -11.08 28.74
N ASP A 481 -4.64 -12.31 28.37
CA ASP A 481 -5.32 -13.10 27.34
C ASP A 481 -6.77 -13.44 27.74
N GLU A 482 -6.99 -13.95 28.95
CA GLU A 482 -8.33 -14.30 29.44
C GLU A 482 -9.31 -13.10 29.47
N LEU A 483 -8.78 -11.87 29.61
CA LEU A 483 -9.56 -10.63 29.60
C LEU A 483 -9.58 -9.91 28.23
N GLY A 484 -8.92 -10.45 27.20
CA GLY A 484 -8.85 -9.87 25.86
C GLY A 484 -8.15 -8.51 25.84
N LEU A 485 -6.97 -8.42 26.45
CA LEU A 485 -6.15 -7.20 26.58
C LEU A 485 -4.93 -7.24 25.65
N ASP A 486 -5.16 -7.34 24.34
CA ASP A 486 -4.13 -7.56 23.30
C ASP A 486 -2.89 -6.65 23.43
N LYS A 487 -3.08 -5.35 23.69
CA LYS A 487 -1.95 -4.40 23.86
C LYS A 487 -1.11 -4.67 25.11
N LEU A 488 -1.72 -5.25 26.15
CA LEU A 488 -1.03 -5.64 27.38
C LEU A 488 -0.24 -6.94 27.18
N ILE A 489 -0.76 -7.86 26.36
CA ILE A 489 -0.05 -9.07 25.92
C ILE A 489 1.22 -8.69 25.17
N GLU A 490 1.13 -7.78 24.20
CA GLU A 490 2.27 -7.27 23.42
C GLU A 490 3.36 -6.68 24.33
N LEU A 491 3.01 -5.71 25.19
CA LEU A 491 3.96 -5.07 26.12
C LEU A 491 4.62 -6.05 27.10
N THR A 492 3.87 -7.06 27.54
CA THR A 492 4.37 -8.07 28.50
C THR A 492 5.30 -9.08 27.81
N GLN A 493 5.02 -9.46 26.56
CA GLN A 493 5.93 -10.28 25.76
C GLN A 493 7.23 -9.55 25.45
N GLU A 494 7.16 -8.26 25.06
CA GLU A 494 8.34 -7.43 24.83
C GLU A 494 9.25 -7.37 26.08
N TYR A 495 8.67 -7.20 27.27
CA TYR A 495 9.42 -7.24 28.52
C TYR A 495 10.08 -8.61 28.77
N LEU A 496 9.34 -9.71 28.60
CA LEU A 496 9.86 -11.06 28.85
C LEU A 496 10.98 -11.47 27.87
N LEU A 497 10.88 -11.07 26.59
CA LEU A 497 11.91 -11.30 25.57
C LEU A 497 13.21 -10.53 25.88
N ASN A 498 13.09 -9.35 26.48
CA ASN A 498 14.23 -8.58 26.98
C ASN A 498 14.83 -9.16 28.29
N ASN A 499 14.09 -9.95 29.06
CA ASN A 499 14.49 -10.46 30.39
C ASN A 499 14.48 -12.00 30.49
N LYS A 500 15.34 -12.61 29.67
CA LYS A 500 15.38 -14.02 29.21
C LYS A 500 15.47 -15.13 30.26
N GLU A 501 15.73 -14.85 31.54
CA GLU A 501 15.98 -15.88 32.55
C GLU A 501 14.74 -16.71 32.95
N PHE A 502 13.52 -16.31 32.56
CA PHE A 502 12.28 -16.94 33.04
C PHE A 502 12.18 -18.43 32.65
N ILE A 503 12.68 -18.81 31.47
CA ILE A 503 12.64 -20.19 30.98
C ILE A 503 13.57 -21.13 31.77
N TYR A 504 14.74 -20.66 32.20
CA TYR A 504 15.75 -21.47 32.89
C TYR A 504 15.26 -21.95 34.27
N LYS A 505 14.25 -21.28 34.85
CA LYS A 505 13.67 -21.60 36.16
C LYS A 505 12.73 -22.80 36.12
N ASP A 506 11.91 -22.93 35.06
CA ASP A 506 10.97 -24.06 34.88
C ASP A 506 10.52 -24.20 33.41
N PRO A 507 11.37 -24.75 32.52
CA PRO A 507 11.13 -24.72 31.08
C PRO A 507 9.92 -25.56 30.68
N VAL A 508 9.63 -26.65 31.40
CA VAL A 508 8.47 -27.52 31.13
C VAL A 508 7.14 -26.80 31.43
N SER A 509 7.04 -26.11 32.56
CA SER A 509 5.85 -25.30 32.87
C SER A 509 5.70 -24.11 31.91
N THR A 510 6.81 -23.48 31.54
CA THR A 510 6.86 -22.35 30.62
C THR A 510 6.35 -22.74 29.23
N LEU A 511 6.87 -23.82 28.65
CA LEU A 511 6.41 -24.34 27.36
C LEU A 511 4.93 -24.73 27.37
N ARG A 512 4.45 -25.33 28.47
CA ARG A 512 3.01 -25.69 28.62
C ARG A 512 2.10 -24.49 28.54
N ILE A 513 2.42 -23.44 29.29
CA ILE A 513 1.66 -22.18 29.28
C ILE A 513 1.65 -21.62 27.86
N ILE A 514 2.84 -21.42 27.28
CA ILE A 514 2.97 -20.78 25.98
C ILE A 514 2.28 -21.60 24.86
N TYR A 515 2.33 -22.93 24.91
CA TYR A 515 1.67 -23.79 23.95
C TYR A 515 0.12 -23.75 24.03
N GLN A 516 -0.44 -23.39 25.19
CA GLN A 516 -1.89 -23.33 25.40
C GLN A 516 -2.53 -22.03 24.92
N HIS A 517 -1.75 -20.97 24.70
CA HIS A 517 -2.24 -19.62 24.40
C HIS A 517 -1.71 -19.13 23.05
N GLU A 518 -2.58 -19.14 22.03
CA GLU A 518 -2.27 -18.74 20.65
C GLU A 518 -1.60 -17.35 20.51
N PRO A 519 -1.94 -16.30 21.30
CA PRO A 519 -1.29 -14.99 21.18
C PRO A 519 0.18 -14.92 21.63
N PHE A 520 0.74 -16.00 22.21
CA PHE A 520 2.11 -15.99 22.77
C PHE A 520 3.16 -16.54 21.78
N GLU A 521 2.90 -16.44 20.48
CA GLU A 521 3.71 -17.05 19.42
C GLU A 521 5.16 -16.51 19.35
N ASP A 522 5.38 -15.22 19.64
CA ASP A 522 6.73 -14.64 19.70
C ASP A 522 7.55 -15.26 20.84
N LEU A 523 6.93 -15.39 22.02
CA LEU A 523 7.54 -16.05 23.18
C LEU A 523 7.75 -17.56 22.93
N LYS A 524 6.85 -18.20 22.17
CA LYS A 524 6.93 -19.61 21.77
C LYS A 524 8.15 -19.90 20.91
N ASN A 525 8.33 -19.15 19.84
CA ASN A 525 9.45 -19.31 18.93
C ASN A 525 10.78 -19.03 19.65
N TYR A 526 10.84 -17.95 20.43
CA TYR A 526 12.02 -17.64 21.24
C TYR A 526 12.39 -18.75 22.24
N CYS A 527 11.40 -19.37 22.89
CA CYS A 527 11.64 -20.50 23.79
C CYS A 527 12.14 -21.75 23.06
N LEU A 528 11.66 -22.01 21.84
CA LEU A 528 12.08 -23.18 21.06
C LEU A 528 13.49 -23.01 20.50
N ASP A 529 13.83 -21.84 19.97
CA ASP A 529 15.15 -21.57 19.38
C ASP A 529 16.25 -21.72 20.44
N MET A 530 16.04 -21.18 21.64
CA MET A 530 16.94 -21.33 22.79
C MET A 530 17.06 -22.77 23.29
N ILE A 531 16.01 -23.60 23.16
CA ILE A 531 16.09 -25.04 23.46
C ILE A 531 16.82 -25.80 22.35
N SER A 532 16.75 -25.35 21.10
CA SER A 532 17.59 -25.88 20.02
C SER A 532 19.06 -25.52 20.22
N GLU A 533 19.38 -24.28 20.63
CA GLU A 533 20.75 -23.84 20.95
C GLU A 533 21.35 -24.57 22.16
N GLU A 534 20.59 -24.66 23.27
CA GLU A 534 20.99 -25.32 24.51
C GLU A 534 19.95 -26.37 24.97
N PRO A 535 19.94 -27.58 24.38
CA PRO A 535 18.98 -28.63 24.72
C PRO A 535 19.04 -29.06 26.19
N SER A 536 20.17 -28.82 26.87
CA SER A 536 20.37 -29.11 28.29
C SER A 536 19.26 -28.50 29.16
N ILE A 537 18.78 -27.29 28.83
CA ILE A 537 17.73 -26.55 29.54
C ILE A 537 16.50 -27.43 29.74
N LEU A 538 16.02 -28.06 28.67
CA LEU A 538 14.83 -28.88 28.69
C LEU A 538 15.16 -30.35 29.04
N PHE A 539 16.09 -30.97 28.32
CA PHE A 539 16.33 -32.41 28.38
C PHE A 539 17.04 -32.87 29.67
N SER A 540 17.65 -31.95 30.43
CA SER A 540 18.18 -32.25 31.78
C SER A 540 17.13 -32.06 32.89
N SER A 541 15.95 -31.49 32.58
CA SER A 541 14.90 -31.26 33.56
C SER A 541 14.31 -32.56 34.08
N LYS A 542 14.22 -32.71 35.41
CA LYS A 542 13.50 -33.82 36.06
C LYS A 542 12.01 -33.87 35.69
N LYS A 543 11.44 -32.75 35.21
CA LYS A 543 10.05 -32.67 34.74
C LYS A 543 9.88 -33.05 33.27
N PHE A 544 10.96 -33.18 32.48
CA PHE A 544 10.91 -33.47 31.05
C PHE A 544 10.00 -34.66 30.70
N PRO A 545 10.04 -35.81 31.40
CA PRO A 545 9.19 -36.94 31.04
C PRO A 545 7.69 -36.67 31.19
N SER A 546 7.26 -35.59 31.85
CA SER A 546 5.85 -35.20 31.94
C SER A 546 5.34 -34.37 30.76
N ILE A 547 6.22 -33.95 29.84
CA ILE A 547 5.85 -33.06 28.74
C ILE A 547 4.82 -33.70 27.80
N GLU A 548 3.89 -32.89 27.28
CA GLU A 548 2.76 -33.34 26.49
C GLU A 548 3.17 -33.78 25.08
N LYS A 549 2.45 -34.79 24.53
CA LYS A 549 2.70 -35.37 23.20
C LYS A 549 2.93 -34.32 22.09
N PRO A 550 2.10 -33.26 21.95
CA PRO A 550 2.30 -32.27 20.88
C PRO A 550 3.57 -31.44 21.05
N ILE A 551 3.97 -31.16 22.30
CA ILE A 551 5.15 -30.33 22.61
C ILE A 551 6.43 -31.12 22.33
N ILE A 552 6.52 -32.39 22.74
CA ILE A 552 7.68 -33.23 22.38
C ILE A 552 7.75 -33.51 20.88
N THR A 553 6.62 -33.68 20.18
CA THR A 553 6.62 -33.76 18.71
C THR A 553 7.19 -32.49 18.08
N MET A 554 6.75 -31.31 18.52
CA MET A 554 7.23 -30.01 18.03
C MET A 554 8.74 -29.82 18.24
N ILE A 555 9.31 -30.37 19.32
CA ILE A 555 10.77 -30.31 19.58
C ILE A 555 11.54 -31.32 18.72
N LEU A 556 11.08 -32.58 18.66
CA LEU A 556 11.75 -33.64 17.90
C LEU A 556 11.68 -33.44 16.38
N GLN A 557 10.75 -32.62 15.89
CA GLN A 557 10.67 -32.22 14.49
C GLN A 557 11.69 -31.14 14.07
N ARG A 558 12.42 -30.54 15.02
CA ARG A 558 13.38 -29.48 14.71
C ARG A 558 14.70 -30.05 14.20
N ASP A 559 15.05 -29.69 12.97
CA ASP A 559 16.32 -30.10 12.37
C ASP A 559 17.56 -29.46 13.04
N ASP A 560 17.39 -28.37 13.79
CA ASP A 560 18.43 -27.54 14.40
C ASP A 560 18.69 -27.83 15.89
N LEU A 561 18.11 -28.90 16.44
CA LEU A 561 18.33 -29.33 17.82
C LEU A 561 19.81 -29.73 18.02
N ASN A 562 20.57 -28.93 18.78
CA ASN A 562 22.01 -29.10 19.01
C ASN A 562 22.33 -30.23 20.01
N MET A 563 21.92 -31.45 19.69
CA MET A 563 21.97 -32.62 20.55
C MET A 563 22.45 -33.83 19.73
N GLU A 564 23.32 -34.66 20.29
CA GLU A 564 23.73 -35.91 19.64
C GLU A 564 22.50 -36.81 19.45
N GLU A 565 22.36 -37.41 18.27
CA GLU A 565 21.16 -38.16 17.87
C GLU A 565 20.86 -39.35 18.80
N ILE A 566 21.91 -39.89 19.43
CA ILE A 566 21.76 -40.93 20.46
C ILE A 566 21.10 -40.42 21.74
N ASP A 567 21.40 -39.20 22.17
CA ASP A 567 20.82 -38.61 23.38
C ASP A 567 19.35 -38.21 23.12
N VAL A 568 19.01 -37.86 21.87
CA VAL A 568 17.64 -37.65 21.40
C VAL A 568 16.84 -38.96 21.52
N TRP A 569 17.39 -40.07 21.04
CA TRP A 569 16.81 -41.41 21.16
C TRP A 569 16.62 -41.84 22.63
N GLU A 570 17.65 -41.71 23.48
CA GLU A 570 17.56 -42.05 24.90
C GLU A 570 16.55 -41.15 25.64
N SER A 571 16.43 -39.88 25.25
CA SER A 571 15.42 -38.96 25.77
C SER A 571 14.00 -39.33 25.37
N LEU A 572 13.78 -39.72 24.12
CA LEU A 572 12.49 -40.24 23.63
C LEU A 572 12.08 -41.51 24.39
N LEU A 573 13.02 -42.45 24.60
CA LEU A 573 12.76 -43.65 25.40
C LEU A 573 12.40 -43.31 26.86
N ARG A 574 13.13 -42.37 27.48
CA ARG A 574 12.84 -41.90 28.85
C ARG A 574 11.45 -41.28 28.97
N TRP A 575 10.99 -40.54 27.96
CA TRP A 575 9.62 -40.02 27.90
C TRP A 575 8.58 -41.13 27.68
N LEU A 576 8.85 -42.07 26.77
CA LEU A 576 7.98 -43.21 26.47
C LEU A 576 7.76 -44.10 27.70
N PHE A 577 8.82 -44.37 28.48
CA PHE A 577 8.77 -45.24 29.65
C PHE A 577 7.89 -44.70 30.77
N VAL A 578 7.92 -43.39 31.00
CA VAL A 578 7.08 -42.73 32.03
C VAL A 578 5.61 -42.67 31.59
N ASN A 579 5.33 -42.28 30.34
CA ASN A 579 3.96 -42.04 29.89
C ASN A 579 3.20 -43.30 29.45
N TYR A 580 3.88 -44.30 28.89
CA TYR A 580 3.23 -45.44 28.22
C TYR A 580 3.58 -46.81 28.81
N LEU A 581 4.75 -46.98 29.44
CA LEU A 581 5.11 -48.26 30.08
C LEU A 581 5.01 -48.25 31.62
N ARG A 582 4.81 -47.07 32.23
CA ARG A 582 4.73 -46.82 33.70
C ARG A 582 5.94 -47.32 34.51
N ILE A 583 7.06 -47.57 33.84
CA ILE A 583 8.28 -48.09 34.46
C ILE A 583 8.88 -46.99 35.34
N GLY A 584 8.92 -47.23 36.65
CA GLY A 584 9.35 -46.24 37.65
C GLY A 584 8.21 -45.56 38.41
N GLN A 585 6.96 -45.99 38.23
CA GLN A 585 5.87 -45.71 39.17
C GLN A 585 5.67 -46.93 40.10
N ASP A 586 5.69 -46.70 41.42
CA ASP A 586 5.68 -47.75 42.43
C ASP A 586 4.52 -48.75 42.24
N ASP A 587 4.85 -50.05 42.35
CA ASP A 587 3.97 -51.22 42.26
C ASP A 587 3.20 -51.48 40.94
N SER A 588 3.49 -50.79 39.83
CA SER A 588 2.87 -51.12 38.53
C SER A 588 3.72 -52.07 37.65
N THR A 589 3.15 -53.25 37.32
CA THR A 589 3.76 -54.17 36.34
C THR A 589 3.30 -53.81 34.92
N CYS A 590 4.24 -53.53 34.02
CA CYS A 590 3.98 -53.25 32.61
C CYS A 590 3.17 -54.38 31.93
N SER A 591 2.04 -54.05 31.30
CA SER A 591 1.17 -55.02 30.63
C SER A 591 1.52 -55.22 29.14
N LEU A 592 1.00 -56.31 28.56
CA LEU A 592 1.10 -56.57 27.12
C LEU A 592 0.46 -55.47 26.24
N GLU A 593 -0.58 -54.80 26.75
CA GLU A 593 -1.24 -53.71 26.02
C GLU A 593 -0.43 -52.40 26.15
N ASP A 594 0.22 -52.15 27.29
CA ASP A 594 1.16 -51.02 27.46
C ASP A 594 2.34 -51.13 26.48
N LEU A 595 2.94 -52.32 26.34
CA LEU A 595 3.99 -52.61 25.36
C LEU A 595 3.52 -52.40 23.91
N LYS A 596 2.28 -52.79 23.59
CA LYS A 596 1.70 -52.61 22.25
C LYS A 596 1.43 -51.14 21.95
N ASN A 597 0.92 -50.38 22.91
CA ASN A 597 0.72 -48.94 22.81
C ASN A 597 2.06 -48.20 22.63
N ALA A 598 3.07 -48.55 23.44
CA ALA A 598 4.41 -47.99 23.27
C ALA A 598 5.02 -48.32 21.89
N LYS A 599 4.81 -49.55 21.38
CA LYS A 599 5.21 -49.95 20.01
C LYS A 599 4.49 -49.16 18.91
N GLN A 600 3.24 -48.77 19.11
CA GLN A 600 2.53 -47.92 18.16
C GLN A 600 3.04 -46.47 18.23
N ILE A 601 3.14 -45.91 19.43
CA ILE A 601 3.53 -44.50 19.65
C ILE A 601 4.95 -44.23 19.16
N ILE A 602 5.95 -45.06 19.52
CA ILE A 602 7.34 -44.79 19.12
C ILE A 602 7.54 -44.87 17.59
N ARG A 603 6.73 -45.66 16.87
CA ARG A 603 6.76 -45.70 15.39
C ARG A 603 6.36 -44.37 14.74
N GLU A 604 5.58 -43.53 15.43
CA GLU A 604 5.29 -42.17 14.97
C GLU A 604 6.51 -41.25 15.10
N TYR A 605 7.45 -41.56 16.00
CA TYR A 605 8.67 -40.78 16.27
C TYR A 605 9.92 -41.33 15.57
N VAL A 606 9.94 -42.61 15.17
CA VAL A 606 11.02 -43.24 14.39
C VAL A 606 11.45 -42.41 13.17
N PRO A 607 10.55 -41.75 12.38
CA PRO A 607 10.96 -40.90 11.27
C PRO A 607 11.71 -39.63 11.67
N PHE A 608 11.64 -39.20 12.94
CA PHE A 608 12.35 -38.03 13.46
C PHE A 608 13.70 -38.39 14.09
N ILE A 609 14.13 -39.66 14.01
CA ILE A 609 15.42 -40.12 14.55
C ILE A 609 16.36 -40.49 13.40
N ARG A 610 17.50 -39.79 13.32
CA ARG A 610 18.51 -39.96 12.26
C ARG A 610 19.46 -41.13 12.53
N PHE A 611 18.93 -42.36 12.56
CA PHE A 611 19.68 -43.56 12.97
C PHE A 611 21.05 -43.79 12.30
N TYR A 612 21.30 -43.25 11.10
CA TYR A 612 22.60 -43.35 10.41
C TYR A 612 23.69 -42.45 11.02
N ASP A 613 23.30 -41.39 11.75
CA ASP A 613 24.21 -40.47 12.44
C ASP A 613 24.61 -41.01 13.83
N ILE A 614 23.92 -42.03 14.34
CA ILE A 614 24.27 -42.74 15.58
C ILE A 614 25.52 -43.59 15.37
N SER A 615 26.46 -43.55 16.32
CA SER A 615 27.69 -44.36 16.24
C SER A 615 27.37 -45.86 16.19
N ARG A 616 28.23 -46.66 15.52
CA ARG A 616 28.03 -48.13 15.43
C ARG A 616 27.96 -48.81 16.80
N GLU A 617 28.63 -48.24 17.80
CA GLU A 617 28.75 -48.77 19.16
C GLU A 617 27.51 -48.42 19.98
N ASP A 618 27.07 -47.16 19.91
CA ASP A 618 25.81 -46.71 20.50
C ASP A 618 24.60 -47.39 19.86
N PHE A 619 24.59 -47.57 18.53
CA PHE A 619 23.53 -48.31 17.85
C PHE A 619 23.43 -49.74 18.40
N TYR A 620 24.55 -50.44 18.57
CA TYR A 620 24.54 -51.79 19.11
C TYR A 620 24.16 -51.86 20.61
N LEU A 621 24.65 -50.93 21.43
CA LEU A 621 24.48 -50.96 22.89
C LEU A 621 23.16 -50.35 23.37
N LYS A 622 22.65 -49.31 22.69
CA LYS A 622 21.53 -48.46 23.14
C LYS A 622 20.31 -48.47 22.21
N VAL A 623 20.47 -48.74 20.90
CA VAL A 623 19.34 -48.78 19.94
C VAL A 623 18.88 -50.22 19.68
N TYR A 624 19.79 -51.13 19.35
CA TYR A 624 19.51 -52.52 19.00
C TYR A 624 18.78 -53.35 20.08
N PRO A 625 18.94 -53.12 21.41
CA PRO A 625 18.10 -53.75 22.43
C PRO A 625 16.59 -53.49 22.23
N TYR A 626 16.27 -52.36 21.58
CA TYR A 626 14.92 -51.89 21.29
C TYR A 626 14.50 -52.13 19.83
N LYS A 627 15.22 -52.98 19.08
CA LYS A 627 14.96 -53.30 17.66
C LYS A 627 13.50 -53.61 17.31
N ASP A 628 12.77 -54.21 18.24
CA ASP A 628 11.34 -54.56 18.18
C ASP A 628 10.40 -53.35 18.00
N PHE A 629 10.90 -52.15 18.28
CA PHE A 629 10.21 -50.87 18.13
C PHE A 629 10.47 -50.23 16.74
N ILE A 630 11.51 -50.66 16.03
CA ILE A 630 11.94 -50.15 14.72
C ILE A 630 11.32 -51.02 13.60
N PRO A 631 10.86 -50.45 12.47
CA PRO A 631 10.46 -51.23 11.30
C PRO A 631 11.59 -52.17 10.83
N GLN A 632 11.26 -53.44 10.57
CA GLN A 632 12.26 -54.47 10.30
C GLN A 632 13.15 -54.16 9.09
N ASP A 633 12.58 -53.53 8.05
CA ASP A 633 13.30 -53.17 6.84
C ASP A 633 14.32 -52.04 7.07
N LEU A 634 13.93 -51.01 7.84
CA LEU A 634 14.82 -49.94 8.27
C LEU A 634 15.94 -50.48 9.17
N LEU A 635 15.60 -51.35 10.13
CA LEU A 635 16.58 -52.02 10.99
C LEU A 635 17.62 -52.81 10.18
N ASN A 636 17.17 -53.51 9.12
CA ASN A 636 18.05 -54.28 8.25
C ASN A 636 19.04 -53.38 7.48
N ASP A 637 18.62 -52.20 7.00
CA ASP A 637 19.54 -51.29 6.31
C ASP A 637 20.48 -50.54 7.26
N ILE A 638 20.04 -50.16 8.47
CA ILE A 638 20.93 -49.57 9.49
C ILE A 638 22.01 -50.59 9.89
N LEU A 639 21.63 -51.86 10.10
CA LEU A 639 22.59 -52.94 10.33
C LEU A 639 23.57 -53.08 9.17
N ARG A 640 23.08 -53.07 7.93
CA ARG A 640 23.92 -53.13 6.72
C ARG A 640 24.90 -51.95 6.65
N TYR A 641 24.43 -50.74 6.92
CA TYR A 641 25.21 -49.50 6.91
C TYR A 641 26.39 -49.56 7.90
N HIS A 642 26.15 -50.00 9.14
CA HIS A 642 27.22 -50.15 10.14
C HIS A 642 28.14 -51.37 9.91
N MET A 643 27.67 -52.42 9.23
CA MET A 643 28.43 -53.65 9.00
C MET A 643 29.30 -53.64 7.73
N ILE A 644 28.95 -52.86 6.70
CA ILE A 644 29.66 -52.85 5.41
C ILE A 644 30.46 -51.54 5.26
N PRO A 645 31.80 -51.58 5.18
CA PRO A 645 32.61 -50.38 4.96
C PRO A 645 32.21 -49.64 3.67
N ASN A 646 32.05 -48.32 3.75
CA ASN A 646 31.60 -47.44 2.67
C ASN A 646 30.22 -47.78 2.09
N ALA A 647 29.38 -48.54 2.80
CA ALA A 647 27.98 -48.66 2.42
C ALA A 647 27.27 -47.32 2.54
N THR A 648 26.73 -46.81 1.44
CA THR A 648 25.63 -45.86 1.49
C THR A 648 24.37 -46.60 1.96
N PRO A 649 23.40 -45.92 2.62
CA PRO A 649 22.07 -46.50 2.86
C PRO A 649 21.50 -47.09 1.56
N ILE A 650 21.02 -48.33 1.61
CA ILE A 650 20.36 -49.00 0.46
C ILE A 650 18.86 -48.75 0.46
N TYR A 651 18.28 -48.37 1.61
CA TYR A 651 16.86 -48.07 1.68
C TYR A 651 16.53 -46.70 1.07
N LEU A 652 16.58 -46.71 -0.27
CA LEU A 652 15.92 -45.81 -1.20
C LEU A 652 15.07 -46.58 -2.26
N TYR A 653 14.95 -47.92 -2.19
CA TYR A 653 13.77 -48.73 -2.64
C TYR A 653 13.55 -49.16 -4.15
N THR A 654 14.36 -50.10 -4.72
CA THR A 654 14.16 -50.97 -5.96
C THR A 654 14.95 -50.72 -7.29
N GLY A 655 14.41 -51.07 -8.48
CA GLY A 655 15.05 -51.00 -9.82
C GLY A 655 14.73 -52.18 -10.75
N ILE A 656 14.32 -52.07 -12.03
CA ILE A 656 14.08 -50.91 -12.94
C ILE A 656 15.33 -50.06 -13.27
N VAL A 657 15.34 -49.31 -14.40
CA VAL A 657 15.97 -47.96 -14.38
C VAL A 657 15.02 -47.11 -13.56
N ASP A 658 15.13 -47.26 -12.25
CA ASP A 658 14.26 -46.54 -11.34
C ASP A 658 14.78 -45.12 -11.26
N TYR A 659 14.31 -44.32 -12.21
CA TYR A 659 14.50 -42.90 -12.25
C TYR A 659 13.88 -42.18 -11.03
N ASP A 660 12.98 -42.82 -10.27
CA ASP A 660 12.45 -42.32 -8.99
C ASP A 660 13.50 -42.48 -7.87
N GLN A 661 14.49 -43.38 -8.03
CA GLN A 661 15.60 -43.60 -7.09
C GLN A 661 16.96 -43.08 -7.53
N HIS A 662 17.21 -43.08 -8.84
CA HIS A 662 18.45 -42.57 -9.38
C HIS A 662 18.36 -41.05 -9.33
N ARG A 663 19.32 -40.41 -8.65
CA ARG A 663 19.31 -38.94 -8.52
C ARG A 663 19.23 -38.33 -9.92
N LYS A 664 18.35 -37.35 -10.12
CA LYS A 664 18.01 -36.82 -11.46
C LYS A 664 19.21 -36.23 -12.24
N ASP A 665 20.28 -35.84 -11.53
CA ASP A 665 21.60 -35.52 -12.09
C ASP A 665 22.26 -36.68 -12.84
N ILE A 666 22.12 -37.92 -12.35
CA ILE A 666 22.61 -39.15 -13.01
C ILE A 666 21.77 -39.47 -14.25
N ILE A 667 20.46 -39.17 -14.23
CA ILE A 667 19.56 -39.35 -15.37
C ILE A 667 19.94 -38.40 -16.52
N LEU A 668 20.26 -37.14 -16.20
CA LEU A 668 20.79 -36.17 -17.16
C LEU A 668 22.15 -36.61 -17.73
N GLN A 669 23.05 -37.16 -16.91
CA GLN A 669 24.32 -37.73 -17.41
C GLN A 669 24.12 -38.96 -18.30
N PHE A 670 23.12 -39.79 -17.98
CA PHE A 670 22.72 -40.94 -18.81
C PHE A 670 22.14 -40.49 -20.15
N LEU A 671 21.37 -39.41 -20.18
CA LEU A 671 20.87 -38.79 -21.41
C LEU A 671 22.02 -38.25 -22.30
N ILE A 672 23.03 -37.60 -21.71
CA ILE A 672 24.26 -37.18 -22.44
C ILE A 672 24.98 -38.40 -23.02
N ALA A 673 25.23 -39.44 -22.20
CA ALA A 673 25.90 -40.65 -22.64
C ALA A 673 25.10 -41.39 -23.73
N ALA A 674 23.77 -41.32 -23.72
CA ALA A 674 22.93 -41.87 -24.77
C ALA A 674 23.11 -41.10 -26.11
N ASP A 675 23.26 -39.78 -26.07
CA ASP A 675 23.54 -38.94 -27.24
C ASP A 675 24.95 -39.13 -27.79
N GLU A 676 25.97 -39.10 -26.94
CA GLU A 676 27.37 -39.37 -27.32
C GLU A 676 27.57 -40.76 -27.96
N LEU A 677 26.71 -41.73 -27.63
CA LEU A 677 26.71 -43.10 -28.16
C LEU A 677 25.69 -43.33 -29.31
N GLY A 678 24.91 -42.32 -29.70
CA GLY A 678 23.92 -42.43 -30.79
C GLY A 678 22.76 -43.39 -30.49
N LEU A 679 22.26 -43.40 -29.26
CA LEU A 679 21.21 -44.31 -28.77
C LEU A 679 19.82 -43.65 -28.83
N ASP A 680 19.37 -43.26 -30.02
CA ASP A 680 18.15 -42.46 -30.27
C ASP A 680 16.90 -42.94 -29.50
N LYS A 681 16.64 -44.25 -29.46
CA LYS A 681 15.46 -44.79 -28.75
C LYS A 681 15.57 -44.67 -27.22
N LEU A 682 16.79 -44.67 -26.69
CA LEU A 682 17.04 -44.44 -25.27
C LEU A 682 16.90 -42.96 -24.92
N ILE A 683 17.34 -42.07 -25.81
CA ILE A 683 17.11 -40.62 -25.73
C ILE A 683 15.60 -40.33 -25.70
N GLU A 684 14.83 -40.90 -26.64
CA GLU A 684 13.36 -40.76 -26.70
C GLU A 684 12.69 -41.21 -25.38
N LEU A 685 12.99 -42.42 -24.90
CA LEU A 685 12.42 -42.96 -23.65
C LEU A 685 12.84 -42.16 -22.40
N THR A 686 14.06 -41.62 -22.37
CA THR A 686 14.56 -40.84 -21.25
C THR A 686 13.96 -39.42 -21.26
N GLN A 687 13.80 -38.80 -22.44
CA GLN A 687 13.07 -37.53 -22.58
C GLN A 687 11.59 -37.71 -22.21
N GLU A 688 10.91 -38.74 -22.71
CA GLU A 688 9.52 -39.06 -22.34
C GLU A 688 9.37 -39.23 -20.83
N TYR A 689 10.29 -39.96 -20.18
CA TYR A 689 10.27 -40.07 -18.72
C TYR A 689 10.46 -38.71 -18.02
N LEU A 690 11.44 -37.90 -18.42
CA LEU A 690 11.71 -36.60 -17.80
C LEU A 690 10.56 -35.60 -18.00
N LEU A 691 9.88 -35.63 -19.16
CA LEU A 691 8.69 -34.82 -19.44
C LEU A 691 7.50 -35.22 -18.55
N ASN A 692 7.35 -36.51 -18.25
CA ASN A 692 6.36 -37.01 -17.30
C ASN A 692 6.75 -36.67 -15.84
N ASN A 693 8.04 -36.79 -15.49
CA ASN A 693 8.58 -36.51 -14.15
C ASN A 693 9.31 -35.16 -14.08
N LYS A 694 8.49 -34.11 -14.16
CA LYS A 694 8.78 -32.66 -14.23
C LYS A 694 9.80 -32.11 -13.22
N GLU A 695 10.07 -32.89 -12.18
CA GLU A 695 10.74 -32.51 -10.94
C GLU A 695 12.29 -32.52 -11.06
N PHE A 696 12.84 -32.74 -12.25
CA PHE A 696 14.29 -32.66 -12.52
C PHE A 696 14.80 -31.22 -12.60
N ILE A 697 14.02 -30.32 -13.23
CA ILE A 697 14.42 -28.92 -13.43
C ILE A 697 14.63 -28.19 -12.11
N TYR A 698 13.83 -28.52 -11.08
CA TYR A 698 13.84 -27.86 -9.77
C TYR A 698 15.13 -28.12 -8.98
N LYS A 699 15.88 -29.20 -9.31
CA LYS A 699 17.07 -29.62 -8.55
C LYS A 699 18.34 -28.89 -8.99
N ASP A 700 18.56 -28.75 -10.29
CA ASP A 700 19.66 -27.95 -10.84
C ASP A 700 19.29 -27.42 -12.24
N PRO A 701 18.45 -26.36 -12.30
CA PRO A 701 17.92 -25.85 -13.56
C PRO A 701 19.02 -25.25 -14.45
N VAL A 702 20.08 -24.74 -13.83
CA VAL A 702 21.21 -24.16 -14.54
C VAL A 702 21.99 -25.24 -15.27
N SER A 703 22.48 -26.27 -14.57
CA SER A 703 23.18 -27.37 -15.24
C SER A 703 22.30 -28.07 -16.28
N THR A 704 21.01 -28.24 -15.98
CA THR A 704 20.01 -28.82 -16.87
C THR A 704 19.89 -28.04 -18.19
N LEU A 705 19.69 -26.71 -18.14
CA LEU A 705 19.62 -25.88 -19.34
C LEU A 705 20.93 -25.88 -20.13
N ARG A 706 22.08 -25.89 -19.45
CA ARG A 706 23.41 -25.89 -20.09
C ARG A 706 23.63 -27.15 -20.93
N ILE A 707 23.30 -28.30 -20.36
CA ILE A 707 23.31 -29.59 -21.05
C ILE A 707 22.34 -29.54 -22.24
N ILE A 708 21.07 -29.24 -21.99
CA ILE A 708 20.03 -29.28 -23.02
C ILE A 708 20.28 -28.29 -24.17
N TYR A 709 20.91 -27.15 -23.91
CA TYR A 709 21.26 -26.18 -24.95
C TYR A 709 22.43 -26.62 -25.85
N GLN A 710 23.32 -27.51 -25.37
CA GLN A 710 24.51 -27.96 -26.10
C GLN A 710 24.23 -29.12 -27.06
N HIS A 711 23.13 -29.86 -26.89
CA HIS A 711 22.80 -31.06 -27.66
C HIS A 711 21.52 -30.85 -28.48
N GLU A 712 21.66 -30.83 -29.81
CA GLU A 712 20.56 -30.58 -30.77
C GLU A 712 19.35 -31.55 -30.63
N PRO A 713 19.52 -32.85 -30.34
CA PRO A 713 18.40 -33.80 -30.22
C PRO A 713 17.46 -33.60 -29.02
N PHE A 714 17.76 -32.66 -28.10
CA PHE A 714 16.97 -32.43 -26.88
C PHE A 714 15.97 -31.25 -27.00
N GLU A 715 15.57 -30.88 -28.22
CA GLU A 715 14.73 -29.70 -28.50
C GLU A 715 13.34 -29.76 -27.81
N ASP A 716 12.74 -30.94 -27.64
CA ASP A 716 11.47 -31.09 -26.91
C ASP A 716 11.67 -30.79 -25.40
N LEU A 717 12.71 -31.37 -24.80
CA LEU A 717 13.06 -31.10 -23.40
C LEU A 717 13.48 -29.64 -23.19
N LYS A 718 14.11 -29.01 -24.17
CA LYS A 718 14.49 -27.59 -24.19
C LYS A 718 13.29 -26.67 -24.17
N ASN A 719 12.34 -26.88 -25.09
CA ASN A 719 11.11 -26.09 -25.15
C ASN A 719 10.27 -26.30 -23.88
N TYR A 720 10.20 -27.54 -23.39
CA TYR A 720 9.56 -27.85 -22.12
C TYR A 720 10.19 -27.15 -20.91
N CYS A 721 11.53 -27.13 -20.80
CA CYS A 721 12.22 -26.42 -19.74
C CYS A 721 11.99 -24.90 -19.81
N LEU A 722 12.05 -24.31 -21.00
CA LEU A 722 11.79 -22.87 -21.20
C LEU A 722 10.33 -22.51 -20.90
N ASP A 723 9.37 -23.37 -21.26
CA ASP A 723 7.96 -23.21 -20.88
C ASP A 723 7.78 -23.30 -19.36
N MET A 724 8.40 -24.27 -18.68
CA MET A 724 8.33 -24.36 -17.21
C MET A 724 8.96 -23.16 -16.51
N ILE A 725 10.12 -22.67 -16.96
CA ILE A 725 10.75 -21.46 -16.40
C ILE A 725 9.90 -20.22 -16.69
N SER A 726 9.19 -20.20 -17.82
CA SER A 726 8.25 -19.11 -18.12
C SER A 726 7.00 -19.20 -17.24
N GLU A 727 6.54 -20.39 -16.89
CA GLU A 727 5.41 -20.62 -15.99
C GLU A 727 5.75 -20.36 -14.51
N GLU A 728 6.93 -20.79 -14.06
CA GLU A 728 7.46 -20.63 -12.69
C GLU A 728 8.94 -20.17 -12.72
N PRO A 729 9.19 -18.85 -12.79
CA PRO A 729 10.56 -18.30 -12.93
C PRO A 729 11.47 -18.56 -11.72
N SER A 730 10.90 -18.70 -10.52
CA SER A 730 11.63 -18.98 -9.27
C SER A 730 12.55 -20.20 -9.38
N ILE A 731 12.17 -21.21 -10.16
CA ILE A 731 13.00 -22.39 -10.49
C ILE A 731 14.41 -21.94 -10.87
N LEU A 732 14.52 -21.09 -11.90
CA LEU A 732 15.80 -20.66 -12.43
C LEU A 732 16.36 -19.47 -11.66
N PHE A 733 15.54 -18.45 -11.42
CA PHE A 733 15.99 -17.16 -10.92
C PHE A 733 16.27 -17.14 -9.40
N SER A 734 15.79 -18.12 -8.62
CA SER A 734 16.22 -18.31 -7.22
C SER A 734 17.51 -19.13 -7.07
N SER A 735 18.00 -19.77 -8.14
CA SER A 735 19.19 -20.62 -8.08
C SER A 735 20.46 -19.82 -7.79
N LYS A 736 21.24 -20.24 -6.79
CA LYS A 736 22.59 -19.70 -6.53
C LYS A 736 23.54 -19.85 -7.72
N LYS A 737 23.28 -20.82 -8.62
CA LYS A 737 24.05 -21.03 -9.85
C LYS A 737 23.60 -20.12 -11.00
N PHE A 738 22.47 -19.42 -10.90
CA PHE A 738 21.93 -18.60 -12.00
C PHE A 738 22.96 -17.69 -12.69
N PRO A 739 23.89 -17.02 -11.97
CA PRO A 739 24.87 -16.17 -12.63
C PRO A 739 25.83 -16.92 -13.58
N SER A 740 25.99 -18.24 -13.48
CA SER A 740 26.87 -19.01 -14.38
C SER A 740 26.22 -19.42 -15.71
N ILE A 741 24.99 -18.99 -15.99
CA ILE A 741 24.29 -19.21 -17.28
C ILE A 741 25.01 -18.47 -18.42
N GLU A 742 25.21 -19.14 -19.56
CA GLU A 742 25.83 -18.55 -20.74
C GLU A 742 24.95 -17.48 -21.42
N LYS A 743 25.61 -16.50 -22.05
CA LYS A 743 25.01 -15.38 -22.78
C LYS A 743 23.84 -15.78 -23.71
N PRO A 744 23.90 -16.86 -24.52
CA PRO A 744 22.79 -17.24 -25.40
C PRO A 744 21.52 -17.66 -24.63
N ILE A 745 21.68 -18.43 -23.55
CA ILE A 745 20.56 -18.99 -22.78
C ILE A 745 19.79 -17.88 -22.06
N ILE A 746 20.49 -16.96 -21.37
CA ILE A 746 19.82 -15.80 -20.74
C ILE A 746 19.14 -14.89 -21.78
N THR A 747 19.73 -14.75 -22.97
CA THR A 747 19.12 -13.98 -24.07
C THR A 747 17.81 -14.61 -24.54
N MET A 748 17.77 -15.92 -24.72
CA MET A 748 16.54 -16.64 -25.08
C MET A 748 15.44 -16.47 -24.03
N ILE A 749 15.76 -16.58 -22.74
CA ILE A 749 14.79 -16.42 -21.64
C ILE A 749 14.25 -14.98 -21.60
N LEU A 750 15.13 -13.97 -21.65
CA LEU A 750 14.72 -12.56 -21.60
C LEU A 750 13.87 -12.13 -22.79
N GLN A 751 14.03 -12.78 -23.95
CA GLN A 751 13.20 -12.55 -25.14
C GLN A 751 11.77 -13.09 -25.03
N ARG A 752 11.46 -14.01 -24.11
CA ARG A 752 10.12 -14.63 -24.00
C ARG A 752 9.07 -13.66 -23.46
N ASP A 753 8.02 -13.44 -24.23
CA ASP A 753 6.87 -12.61 -23.82
C ASP A 753 5.96 -13.29 -22.79
N ASP A 754 6.10 -14.60 -22.54
CA ASP A 754 5.29 -15.39 -21.59
C ASP A 754 6.01 -15.70 -20.25
N LEU A 755 7.15 -15.06 -19.99
CA LEU A 755 7.86 -15.16 -18.71
C LEU A 755 7.05 -14.50 -17.58
N ASN A 756 6.49 -15.33 -16.70
CA ASN A 756 5.57 -15.00 -15.61
C ASN A 756 6.28 -14.35 -14.39
N MET A 757 7.04 -13.29 -14.63
CA MET A 757 7.90 -12.62 -13.64
C MET A 757 7.56 -11.13 -13.54
N GLU A 758 7.77 -10.51 -12.38
CA GLU A 758 7.77 -9.05 -12.29
C GLU A 758 8.94 -8.49 -13.11
N GLU A 759 8.72 -7.45 -13.93
CA GLU A 759 9.78 -6.93 -14.79
C GLU A 759 10.92 -6.29 -13.96
N ILE A 760 10.64 -5.89 -12.72
CA ILE A 760 11.69 -5.49 -11.78
C ILE A 760 12.58 -6.66 -11.38
N ASP A 761 12.03 -7.84 -11.07
CA ASP A 761 12.81 -9.01 -10.70
C ASP A 761 13.65 -9.50 -11.91
N VAL A 762 13.13 -9.35 -13.13
CA VAL A 762 13.87 -9.59 -14.38
C VAL A 762 15.09 -8.67 -14.47
N TRP A 763 14.93 -7.39 -14.16
CA TRP A 763 16.02 -6.41 -14.14
C TRP A 763 17.06 -6.71 -13.05
N GLU A 764 16.64 -6.96 -11.81
CA GLU A 764 17.55 -7.31 -10.70
C GLU A 764 18.30 -8.63 -10.97
N SER A 765 17.63 -9.59 -11.60
CA SER A 765 18.26 -10.83 -12.07
C SER A 765 19.32 -10.57 -13.14
N LEU A 766 19.03 -9.74 -14.15
CA LEU A 766 20.00 -9.36 -15.17
C LEU A 766 21.22 -8.65 -14.56
N LEU A 767 21.03 -7.75 -13.58
CA LEU A 767 22.13 -7.13 -12.85
C LEU A 767 22.97 -8.14 -12.08
N ARG A 768 22.34 -9.09 -11.36
CA ARG A 768 23.03 -10.16 -10.64
C ARG A 768 23.88 -11.04 -11.58
N TRP A 769 23.39 -11.33 -12.78
CA TRP A 769 24.16 -12.03 -13.82
C TRP A 769 25.33 -11.16 -14.34
N LEU A 770 25.09 -9.88 -14.61
CA LEU A 770 26.11 -8.94 -15.08
C LEU A 770 27.25 -8.78 -14.08
N PHE A 771 26.95 -8.66 -12.79
CA PHE A 771 27.93 -8.39 -11.73
C PHE A 771 28.93 -9.52 -11.55
N VAL A 772 28.46 -10.78 -11.59
CA VAL A 772 29.33 -11.95 -11.46
C VAL A 772 30.19 -12.16 -12.72
N ASN A 773 29.61 -12.05 -13.91
CA ASN A 773 30.33 -12.37 -15.16
C ASN A 773 31.27 -11.26 -15.65
N TYR A 774 30.92 -9.98 -15.42
CA TYR A 774 31.60 -8.85 -16.05
C TYR A 774 32.21 -7.86 -15.07
N LEU A 775 31.68 -7.72 -13.84
CA LEU A 775 32.26 -6.84 -12.83
C LEU A 775 33.09 -7.59 -11.77
N ARG A 776 33.01 -8.93 -11.74
CA ARG A 776 33.65 -9.84 -10.78
C ARG A 776 33.29 -9.58 -9.30
N ILE A 777 32.23 -8.83 -9.07
CA ILE A 777 31.76 -8.49 -7.72
C ILE A 777 31.21 -9.77 -7.08
N GLY A 778 31.81 -10.18 -5.95
CA GLY A 778 31.50 -11.44 -5.27
C GLY A 778 32.42 -12.62 -5.63
N GLN A 779 33.57 -12.37 -6.28
CA GLN A 779 34.69 -13.31 -6.39
C GLN A 779 35.88 -12.79 -5.57
N ASP A 780 36.50 -13.67 -4.78
CA ASP A 780 37.50 -13.32 -3.76
C ASP A 780 38.63 -12.40 -4.28
N ASP A 781 38.90 -11.34 -3.52
CA ASP A 781 39.96 -10.32 -3.70
C ASP A 781 40.05 -9.57 -5.05
N SER A 782 39.09 -9.74 -5.98
CA SER A 782 39.13 -9.02 -7.26
C SER A 782 38.48 -7.63 -7.19
N THR A 783 39.28 -6.59 -7.48
CA THR A 783 38.79 -5.20 -7.60
C THR A 783 38.27 -4.92 -9.01
N CYS A 784 37.04 -4.40 -9.10
CA CYS A 784 36.42 -4.04 -10.38
C CYS A 784 37.20 -2.93 -11.09
N SER A 785 37.63 -3.15 -12.34
CA SER A 785 38.39 -2.16 -13.11
C SER A 785 37.50 -1.22 -13.93
N LEU A 786 38.10 -0.11 -14.39
CA LEU A 786 37.46 0.85 -15.29
C LEU A 786 37.07 0.22 -16.65
N GLU A 787 37.82 -0.78 -17.12
CA GLU A 787 37.49 -1.50 -18.35
C GLU A 787 36.38 -2.54 -18.11
N ASP A 788 36.32 -3.17 -16.93
CA ASP A 788 35.20 -4.05 -16.54
C ASP A 788 33.88 -3.27 -16.50
N LEU A 789 33.86 -2.07 -15.91
CA LEU A 789 32.70 -1.17 -15.91
C LEU A 789 32.26 -0.77 -17.33
N LYS A 790 33.22 -0.53 -18.23
CA LYS A 790 32.95 -0.19 -19.64
C LYS A 790 32.40 -1.37 -20.42
N ASN A 791 32.95 -2.58 -20.19
CA ASN A 791 32.45 -3.82 -20.77
C ASN A 791 31.02 -4.12 -20.27
N ALA A 792 30.76 -3.99 -18.96
CA ALA A 792 29.41 -4.14 -18.40
C ALA A 792 28.43 -3.09 -18.98
N LYS A 793 28.85 -1.82 -19.12
CA LYS A 793 28.08 -0.77 -19.81
C LYS A 793 27.72 -1.14 -21.25
N GLN A 794 28.62 -1.84 -21.97
CA GLN A 794 28.35 -2.30 -23.33
C GLN A 794 27.38 -3.50 -23.34
N ILE A 795 27.65 -4.53 -22.53
CA ILE A 795 26.85 -5.76 -22.49
C ILE A 795 25.41 -5.48 -22.06
N ILE A 796 25.19 -4.71 -20.99
CA ILE A 796 23.81 -4.46 -20.50
C ILE A 796 22.96 -3.68 -21.51
N ARG A 797 23.57 -2.83 -22.35
CA ARG A 797 22.87 -2.11 -23.43
C ARG A 797 22.33 -3.03 -24.51
N GLU A 798 22.92 -4.21 -24.71
CA GLU A 798 22.36 -5.23 -25.60
C GLU A 798 21.06 -5.84 -25.03
N TYR A 799 20.88 -5.79 -23.70
CA TYR A 799 19.72 -6.35 -22.99
C TYR A 799 18.61 -5.33 -22.69
N VAL A 800 18.90 -4.03 -22.66
CA VAL A 800 17.91 -2.94 -22.50
C VAL A 800 16.67 -3.10 -23.39
N PRO A 801 16.76 -3.52 -24.68
CA PRO A 801 15.59 -3.76 -25.53
C PRO A 801 14.73 -4.98 -25.15
N PHE A 802 15.13 -5.80 -24.18
CA PHE A 802 14.35 -6.92 -23.65
C PHE A 802 13.68 -6.62 -22.31
N ILE A 803 13.95 -5.44 -21.72
CA ILE A 803 13.38 -4.98 -20.45
C ILE A 803 12.23 -3.98 -20.70
N ARG A 804 11.05 -4.28 -20.15
CA ARG A 804 9.83 -3.44 -20.27
C ARG A 804 9.76 -2.44 -19.12
N PHE A 805 10.65 -1.44 -19.12
CA PHE A 805 10.77 -0.48 -18.02
C PHE A 805 9.47 0.23 -17.59
N TYR A 806 8.48 0.38 -18.48
CA TYR A 806 7.18 1.00 -18.15
C TYR A 806 6.26 0.09 -17.32
N ASP A 807 6.51 -1.23 -17.28
CA ASP A 807 5.82 -2.18 -16.40
C ASP A 807 6.39 -2.17 -14.96
N ILE A 808 7.54 -1.53 -14.75
CA ILE A 808 8.17 -1.40 -13.43
C ILE A 808 7.45 -0.30 -12.65
N SER A 809 7.17 -0.55 -11.36
CA SER A 809 6.54 0.46 -10.50
C SER A 809 7.42 1.71 -10.37
N ARG A 810 6.84 2.89 -10.18
CA ARG A 810 7.63 4.13 -9.98
C ARG A 810 8.58 4.06 -8.78
N GLU A 811 8.21 3.27 -7.77
CA GLU A 811 8.99 3.08 -6.55
C GLU A 811 10.19 2.17 -6.81
N ASP A 812 9.95 0.99 -7.39
CA ASP A 812 10.99 0.06 -7.82
C ASP A 812 11.94 0.70 -8.83
N PHE A 813 11.40 1.48 -9.79
CA PHE A 813 12.23 2.21 -10.74
C PHE A 813 13.18 3.15 -10.01
N TYR A 814 12.72 3.94 -9.04
CA TYR A 814 13.62 4.84 -8.30
C TYR A 814 14.62 4.08 -7.40
N LEU A 815 14.17 3.05 -6.68
CA LEU A 815 15.01 2.36 -5.68
C LEU A 815 16.01 1.37 -6.30
N LYS A 816 15.65 0.70 -7.40
CA LYS A 816 16.37 -0.45 -7.95
C LYS A 816 16.86 -0.27 -9.39
N VAL A 817 16.26 0.63 -10.17
CA VAL A 817 16.68 0.91 -11.57
C VAL A 817 17.52 2.18 -11.67
N TYR A 818 17.06 3.27 -11.06
CA TYR A 818 17.68 4.60 -11.12
C TYR A 818 19.12 4.70 -10.53
N PRO A 819 19.54 3.91 -9.52
CA PRO A 819 20.95 3.86 -9.11
C PRO A 819 21.90 3.46 -10.25
N TYR A 820 21.37 2.71 -11.22
CA TYR A 820 22.07 2.18 -12.38
C TYR A 820 21.78 2.97 -13.67
N LYS A 821 21.26 4.20 -13.57
CA LYS A 821 20.90 5.08 -14.70
C LYS A 821 21.98 5.22 -15.78
N ASP A 822 23.25 5.14 -15.39
CA ASP A 822 24.43 5.14 -16.26
C ASP A 822 24.51 3.97 -17.27
N PHE A 823 23.80 2.88 -17.01
CA PHE A 823 23.66 1.73 -17.92
C PHE A 823 22.56 1.94 -18.97
N ILE A 824 21.63 2.86 -18.73
CA ILE A 824 20.43 3.09 -19.55
C ILE A 824 20.71 4.25 -20.54
N PRO A 825 20.26 4.17 -21.81
CA PRO A 825 20.33 5.30 -22.73
C PRO A 825 19.60 6.54 -22.18
N GLN A 826 20.22 7.72 -22.26
CA GLN A 826 19.73 8.94 -21.61
C GLN A 826 18.32 9.36 -22.07
N ASP A 827 17.99 9.15 -23.34
CA ASP A 827 16.66 9.48 -23.90
C ASP A 827 15.58 8.55 -23.34
N LEU A 828 15.89 7.25 -23.22
CA LEU A 828 15.00 6.27 -22.60
C LEU A 828 14.82 6.56 -21.10
N LEU A 829 15.89 6.93 -20.38
CA LEU A 829 15.81 7.33 -18.98
C LEU A 829 14.89 8.56 -18.79
N ASN A 830 14.99 9.56 -19.68
CA ASN A 830 14.12 10.74 -19.64
C ASN A 830 12.65 10.35 -19.91
N ASP A 831 12.36 9.47 -20.87
CA ASP A 831 10.98 9.05 -21.17
C ASP A 831 10.35 8.17 -20.08
N ILE A 832 11.12 7.31 -19.41
CA ILE A 832 10.63 6.56 -18.24
C ILE A 832 10.32 7.52 -17.08
N LEU A 833 11.18 8.49 -16.81
CA LEU A 833 10.90 9.54 -15.81
C LEU A 833 9.65 10.35 -16.18
N ARG A 834 9.49 10.74 -17.45
CA ARG A 834 8.30 11.42 -17.98
C ARG A 834 7.03 10.60 -17.71
N TYR A 835 7.08 9.30 -18.03
CA TYR A 835 5.96 8.37 -17.90
C TYR A 835 5.43 8.26 -16.47
N HIS A 836 6.32 8.19 -15.47
CA HIS A 836 5.91 8.10 -14.06
C HIS A 836 5.51 9.46 -13.45
N MET A 837 6.12 10.56 -13.89
CA MET A 837 5.87 11.89 -13.34
C MET A 837 4.56 12.51 -13.87
N ILE A 838 4.33 12.49 -15.18
CA ILE A 838 3.17 13.15 -15.81
C ILE A 838 1.94 12.22 -15.82
N PRO A 839 0.78 12.65 -15.31
CA PRO A 839 -0.47 11.88 -15.37
C PRO A 839 -0.86 11.52 -16.82
N ASN A 840 -1.30 10.27 -17.03
CA ASN A 840 -1.76 9.75 -18.32
C ASN A 840 -0.72 9.81 -19.48
N ALA A 841 0.57 9.99 -19.19
CA ALA A 841 1.60 9.93 -20.22
C ALA A 841 1.70 8.52 -20.83
N THR A 842 1.80 8.45 -22.16
CA THR A 842 2.12 7.20 -22.86
C THR A 842 3.63 7.08 -23.10
N PRO A 843 4.19 5.85 -23.13
CA PRO A 843 5.57 5.61 -23.57
C PRO A 843 5.82 6.13 -24.99
N MET A 844 7.03 6.62 -25.25
CA MET A 844 7.49 7.08 -26.57
C MET A 844 8.65 6.21 -27.12
N LEU A 845 9.48 5.63 -26.25
CA LEU A 845 10.67 4.85 -26.63
C LEU A 845 10.63 3.41 -26.10
N ASN A 846 11.25 2.46 -26.81
CA ASN A 846 11.42 1.06 -26.39
C ASN A 846 10.10 0.37 -25.92
N PHE A 847 8.97 0.73 -26.52
CA PHE A 847 7.68 0.18 -26.14
C PHE A 847 7.53 -1.27 -26.66
N LYS A 848 7.49 -2.21 -25.72
CA LYS A 848 7.01 -3.58 -25.94
C LYS A 848 5.75 -3.79 -25.10
N PRO A 849 4.79 -4.61 -25.56
CA PRO A 849 3.67 -5.04 -24.72
C PRO A 849 4.18 -5.71 -23.44
N SER A 850 3.45 -5.53 -22.35
CA SER A 850 3.73 -6.17 -21.07
C SER A 850 3.78 -7.70 -21.20
N ARG A 851 4.66 -8.37 -20.44
CA ARG A 851 4.75 -9.85 -20.49
C ARG A 851 3.40 -10.46 -20.11
N TRP A 852 2.99 -11.49 -20.85
CA TRP A 852 1.85 -12.32 -20.48
C TRP A 852 2.19 -13.04 -19.17
N ARG A 853 1.48 -12.70 -18.10
CA ARG A 853 1.55 -13.44 -16.84
C ARG A 853 0.41 -14.45 -16.72
N ARG A 854 0.72 -15.62 -16.17
CA ARG A 854 -0.26 -16.71 -15.99
C ARG A 854 -1.36 -16.36 -14.97
N SER A 855 -1.16 -15.27 -14.22
CA SER A 855 -1.99 -14.72 -13.15
C SER A 855 -3.29 -14.03 -13.58
N ASP A 856 -3.49 -13.78 -14.88
CA ASP A 856 -4.60 -12.93 -15.33
C ASP A 856 -5.97 -13.65 -15.24
N SER A 857 -6.01 -14.98 -15.19
CA SER A 857 -7.22 -15.73 -14.83
C SER A 857 -7.01 -16.63 -13.61
N VAL A 858 -7.90 -16.53 -12.62
CA VAL A 858 -8.01 -17.53 -11.52
C VAL A 858 -9.03 -18.63 -11.82
N LEU A 859 -9.74 -18.53 -12.95
CA LEU A 859 -10.80 -19.46 -13.35
C LEU A 859 -10.35 -20.49 -14.39
N ILE A 860 -9.50 -20.08 -15.33
CA ILE A 860 -9.16 -20.88 -16.52
C ILE A 860 -7.67 -20.90 -16.84
N ASN A 861 -7.24 -21.94 -17.55
CA ASN A 861 -5.86 -22.09 -18.04
C ASN A 861 -5.73 -21.59 -19.49
N TYR A 862 -4.51 -21.63 -20.02
CA TYR A 862 -4.21 -21.22 -21.40
C TYR A 862 -4.91 -22.10 -22.45
N ASP A 863 -5.19 -23.38 -22.16
CA ASP A 863 -5.90 -24.26 -23.08
C ASP A 863 -7.34 -23.81 -23.32
N VAL A 864 -8.01 -23.29 -22.29
CA VAL A 864 -9.30 -22.61 -22.45
C VAL A 864 -9.14 -21.35 -23.32
N PHE A 865 -8.14 -20.49 -23.09
CA PHE A 865 -7.93 -19.30 -23.94
C PHE A 865 -7.70 -19.65 -25.43
N LYS A 866 -6.97 -20.74 -25.73
CA LYS A 866 -6.85 -21.27 -27.10
C LYS A 866 -8.19 -21.68 -27.69
N LEU A 867 -9.02 -22.38 -26.91
CA LEU A 867 -10.37 -22.79 -27.32
C LEU A 867 -11.29 -21.59 -27.55
N LEU A 868 -11.24 -20.58 -26.69
CA LEU A 868 -12.00 -19.33 -26.85
C LEU A 868 -11.56 -18.58 -28.12
N ALA A 869 -10.26 -18.47 -28.40
CA ALA A 869 -9.74 -17.90 -29.64
C ALA A 869 -10.20 -18.66 -30.90
N LYS A 870 -10.14 -20.00 -30.87
CA LYS A 870 -10.67 -20.88 -31.94
C LYS A 870 -12.16 -20.63 -32.20
N TRP A 871 -12.95 -20.44 -31.14
CA TRP A 871 -14.37 -20.13 -31.23
C TRP A 871 -14.67 -18.72 -31.76
N ILE A 872 -13.84 -17.72 -31.44
CA ILE A 872 -13.94 -16.36 -32.01
C ILE A 872 -13.68 -16.41 -33.53
N ASP A 873 -12.60 -17.07 -33.97
CA ASP A 873 -12.25 -17.19 -35.39
C ASP A 873 -13.12 -18.19 -36.19
N LYS A 874 -13.98 -18.97 -35.51
CA LYS A 874 -14.81 -20.03 -36.11
C LYS A 874 -13.98 -21.10 -36.85
N LYS A 875 -12.76 -21.40 -36.35
CA LYS A 875 -11.83 -22.38 -36.95
C LYS A 875 -12.08 -23.81 -36.47
N ASN A 876 -11.69 -24.77 -37.32
CA ASN A 876 -11.70 -26.21 -37.01
C ASN A 876 -10.38 -26.68 -36.41
N ASP A 877 -9.25 -26.09 -36.83
CA ASP A 877 -7.91 -26.44 -36.33
C ASP A 877 -7.61 -25.77 -34.98
N ASP A 878 -6.72 -26.37 -34.19
CA ASP A 878 -6.29 -25.83 -32.89
C ASP A 878 -5.11 -24.86 -33.03
N TYR A 879 -5.08 -23.85 -32.16
CA TYR A 879 -3.94 -22.96 -32.02
C TYR A 879 -2.81 -23.60 -31.19
N THR A 880 -1.55 -23.36 -31.55
CA THR A 880 -0.41 -23.57 -30.64
C THR A 880 -0.30 -22.41 -29.65
N LYS A 881 0.44 -22.55 -28.53
CA LYS A 881 0.65 -21.46 -27.56
C LYS A 881 1.14 -20.18 -28.24
N GLN A 882 2.08 -20.32 -29.18
CA GLN A 882 2.73 -19.21 -29.88
C GLN A 882 1.82 -18.50 -30.90
N ASN A 883 0.78 -19.18 -31.41
CA ASN A 883 0.02 -18.72 -32.59
C ASN A 883 -1.41 -18.22 -32.28
N VAL A 884 -1.76 -17.98 -31.01
CA VAL A 884 -3.06 -17.37 -30.64
C VAL A 884 -3.09 -15.90 -31.10
N PRO A 885 -3.99 -15.50 -32.02
CA PRO A 885 -3.98 -14.17 -32.64
C PRO A 885 -4.64 -13.08 -31.77
N TYR A 886 -5.09 -13.43 -30.57
CA TYR A 886 -5.74 -12.53 -29.62
C TYR A 886 -4.89 -12.35 -28.37
N GLN A 887 -4.93 -11.15 -27.82
CA GLN A 887 -4.51 -10.82 -26.46
C GLN A 887 -5.77 -10.69 -25.60
N PHE A 888 -5.76 -11.33 -24.44
CA PHE A 888 -6.83 -11.29 -23.45
C PHE A 888 -6.35 -10.50 -22.24
N THR A 889 -6.82 -9.27 -22.07
CA THR A 889 -6.40 -8.38 -20.98
C THR A 889 -7.45 -8.35 -19.89
N LEU A 890 -7.14 -8.76 -18.66
CA LEU A 890 -8.11 -8.76 -17.55
C LEU A 890 -8.60 -7.33 -17.25
N LEU A 891 -9.90 -7.08 -17.41
CA LEU A 891 -10.55 -5.82 -17.05
C LEU A 891 -11.07 -5.88 -15.62
N LEU A 892 -11.82 -6.94 -15.29
CA LEU A 892 -12.50 -7.11 -14.00
C LEU A 892 -12.32 -8.53 -13.47
N ARG A 893 -12.09 -8.68 -12.17
CA ARG A 893 -12.18 -9.92 -11.40
C ARG A 893 -13.08 -9.69 -10.18
N GLY A 894 -14.13 -10.47 -10.01
CA GLY A 894 -15.16 -10.27 -8.99
C GLY A 894 -14.61 -10.24 -7.56
N THR A 895 -13.67 -11.13 -7.21
CA THR A 895 -13.02 -11.10 -5.88
C THR A 895 -12.07 -9.92 -5.65
N ARG A 896 -11.50 -9.32 -6.72
CA ARG A 896 -10.59 -8.17 -6.63
C ARG A 896 -11.32 -6.83 -6.63
N ASP A 897 -12.26 -6.69 -7.57
CA ASP A 897 -12.88 -5.40 -7.91
C ASP A 897 -14.28 -5.24 -7.29
N GLY A 898 -14.91 -6.36 -6.92
CA GLY A 898 -16.29 -6.43 -6.48
C GLY A 898 -17.22 -7.00 -7.57
N PHE A 899 -18.36 -7.56 -7.12
CA PHE A 899 -19.34 -8.20 -8.01
C PHE A 899 -20.42 -7.24 -8.54
N ASP A 900 -20.39 -5.96 -8.16
CA ASP A 900 -21.47 -5.01 -8.44
C ASP A 900 -21.54 -4.60 -9.93
N PRO A 901 -22.73 -4.50 -10.53
CA PRO A 901 -22.94 -3.98 -11.89
C PRO A 901 -22.27 -2.63 -12.18
N THR A 902 -22.24 -1.70 -11.21
CA THR A 902 -21.57 -0.41 -11.38
C THR A 902 -20.06 -0.56 -11.57
N LYS A 903 -19.45 -1.56 -10.91
CA LYS A 903 -18.02 -1.87 -11.08
C LYS A 903 -17.74 -2.46 -12.46
N PHE A 904 -18.61 -3.35 -12.92
CA PHE A 904 -18.54 -3.89 -14.28
C PHE A 904 -18.57 -2.77 -15.32
N HIS A 905 -19.55 -1.86 -15.24
CA HIS A 905 -19.63 -0.74 -16.16
C HIS A 905 -18.43 0.21 -16.07
N GLN A 906 -17.92 0.51 -14.86
CA GLN A 906 -16.72 1.34 -14.67
C GLN A 906 -15.48 0.78 -15.40
N LEU A 907 -15.31 -0.56 -15.40
CA LEU A 907 -14.11 -1.21 -15.93
C LEU A 907 -14.27 -1.69 -17.39
N CYS A 908 -15.47 -2.08 -17.81
CA CYS A 908 -15.72 -2.78 -19.06
C CYS A 908 -16.44 -1.96 -20.15
N ASP A 909 -17.09 -0.84 -19.82
CA ASP A 909 -17.74 0.00 -20.82
C ASP A 909 -16.75 0.58 -21.83
N SER A 910 -17.21 0.69 -23.08
CA SER A 910 -16.42 1.20 -24.22
C SER A 910 -15.10 0.48 -24.54
N LYS A 911 -14.72 -0.61 -23.85
CA LYS A 911 -13.45 -1.34 -24.09
C LYS A 911 -13.38 -2.15 -25.40
N GLY A 912 -14.46 -2.21 -26.17
CA GLY A 912 -14.55 -3.03 -27.38
C GLY A 912 -14.92 -4.47 -27.05
N ALA A 913 -14.47 -5.42 -27.89
CA ALA A 913 -14.79 -6.83 -27.71
C ALA A 913 -14.28 -7.35 -26.36
N THR A 914 -15.10 -8.18 -25.70
CA THR A 914 -14.83 -8.71 -24.37
C THR A 914 -15.28 -10.16 -24.24
N ILE A 915 -14.66 -10.90 -23.33
CA ILE A 915 -15.10 -12.24 -22.96
C ILE A 915 -15.30 -12.33 -21.44
N THR A 916 -16.48 -12.77 -21.05
CA THR A 916 -16.89 -13.00 -19.65
C THR A 916 -16.75 -14.48 -19.35
N ILE A 917 -16.13 -14.81 -18.21
CA ILE A 917 -15.90 -16.17 -17.71
C ILE A 917 -16.37 -16.19 -16.24
N ALA A 918 -17.18 -17.15 -15.83
CA ALA A 918 -17.65 -17.29 -14.45
C ALA A 918 -17.64 -18.76 -14.01
N ARG A 919 -17.42 -19.02 -12.72
CA ARG A 919 -17.53 -20.35 -12.12
C ARG A 919 -18.77 -20.43 -11.25
N ILE A 920 -19.58 -21.48 -11.45
CA ILE A 920 -20.77 -21.73 -10.64
C ILE A 920 -20.34 -22.23 -9.27
N GLU A 921 -20.85 -21.60 -8.21
CA GLU A 921 -20.51 -21.89 -6.81
C GLU A 921 -20.72 -23.37 -6.47
N ASN A 922 -19.83 -23.94 -5.65
CA ASN A 922 -19.78 -25.36 -5.31
C ASN A 922 -19.63 -26.31 -6.52
N SER A 923 -19.08 -25.85 -7.64
CA SER A 923 -18.85 -26.68 -8.82
C SER A 923 -17.53 -26.35 -9.53
N LYS A 924 -17.10 -27.23 -10.44
CA LYS A 924 -16.04 -26.96 -11.41
C LYS A 924 -16.54 -26.29 -12.70
N GLN A 925 -17.86 -26.12 -12.84
CA GLN A 925 -18.47 -25.72 -14.10
C GLN A 925 -18.17 -24.24 -14.39
N ILE A 926 -17.44 -24.01 -15.47
CA ILE A 926 -17.20 -22.69 -16.03
C ILE A 926 -18.28 -22.39 -17.08
N ILE A 927 -18.80 -21.17 -17.07
CA ILE A 927 -19.72 -20.65 -18.07
C ILE A 927 -19.25 -19.27 -18.52
N GLY A 928 -19.81 -18.75 -19.60
CA GLY A 928 -19.48 -17.40 -20.03
C GLY A 928 -20.08 -16.99 -21.36
N GLY A 929 -19.64 -15.82 -21.83
CA GLY A 929 -20.09 -15.24 -23.09
C GLY A 929 -19.06 -14.30 -23.70
N TYR A 930 -18.94 -14.34 -25.02
CA TYR A 930 -18.14 -13.41 -25.82
C TYR A 930 -19.04 -12.33 -26.42
N ASN A 931 -18.75 -11.07 -26.10
CA ASN A 931 -19.35 -9.90 -26.73
C ASN A 931 -18.38 -9.32 -27.77
N SER A 932 -18.78 -9.31 -29.03
CA SER A 932 -17.97 -8.70 -30.12
C SER A 932 -18.14 -7.18 -30.25
N LEU A 933 -18.97 -6.56 -29.39
CA LEU A 933 -19.31 -5.14 -29.37
C LEU A 933 -18.78 -4.49 -28.08
N HIS A 934 -18.89 -3.16 -27.99
CA HIS A 934 -18.65 -2.43 -26.74
C HIS A 934 -19.84 -2.61 -25.77
N TRP A 935 -19.59 -2.48 -24.46
CA TRP A 935 -20.65 -2.31 -23.46
C TRP A 935 -21.04 -0.83 -23.29
N TYR A 936 -22.33 -0.61 -22.97
CA TYR A 936 -22.97 0.68 -22.77
C TYR A 936 -24.05 0.58 -21.67
N GLN A 937 -24.60 1.73 -21.27
CA GLN A 937 -25.65 1.87 -20.24
C GLN A 937 -26.92 2.59 -20.78
N ASN A 938 -27.31 2.34 -22.03
CA ASN A 938 -28.39 3.07 -22.72
C ASN A 938 -29.75 2.34 -22.78
N GLY A 939 -29.86 1.16 -22.14
CA GLY A 939 -31.06 0.33 -22.12
C GLY A 939 -31.43 -0.33 -23.45
N GLN A 940 -30.53 -0.33 -24.44
CA GLN A 940 -30.76 -0.92 -25.77
C GLN A 940 -30.15 -2.32 -25.91
N TYR A 941 -30.48 -3.00 -27.01
CA TYR A 941 -29.82 -4.25 -27.42
C TYR A 941 -28.72 -4.00 -28.44
N GLY A 942 -27.61 -4.74 -28.32
CA GLY A 942 -26.53 -4.78 -29.30
C GLY A 942 -26.74 -5.90 -30.32
N ASN A 943 -26.50 -5.60 -31.60
CA ASN A 943 -26.71 -6.54 -32.70
C ASN A 943 -25.38 -7.03 -33.30
N SER A 944 -25.09 -8.33 -33.19
CA SER A 944 -23.94 -8.98 -33.82
C SER A 944 -24.13 -10.49 -33.90
N SER A 945 -23.72 -11.11 -35.01
CA SER A 945 -23.75 -12.57 -35.23
C SER A 945 -22.50 -13.31 -34.71
N ASP A 946 -21.51 -12.59 -34.19
CA ASP A 946 -20.22 -13.16 -33.74
C ASP A 946 -20.18 -13.45 -32.24
N ASN A 947 -21.21 -13.03 -31.51
CA ASN A 947 -21.36 -13.32 -30.08
C ASN A 947 -21.67 -14.81 -29.86
N PHE A 948 -21.23 -15.36 -28.74
CA PHE A 948 -21.53 -16.73 -28.32
C PHE A 948 -21.53 -16.86 -26.80
N LEU A 949 -22.34 -17.79 -26.29
CA LEU A 949 -22.26 -18.30 -24.92
C LEU A 949 -21.47 -19.62 -24.91
N PHE A 950 -20.90 -19.97 -23.76
CA PHE A 950 -20.20 -21.24 -23.61
C PHE A 950 -20.33 -21.83 -22.20
N LYS A 951 -20.01 -23.12 -22.11
CA LYS A 951 -19.99 -23.92 -20.87
C LYS A 951 -18.90 -24.99 -20.97
N ILE A 952 -18.16 -25.19 -19.88
CA ILE A 952 -17.10 -26.17 -19.74
C ILE A 952 -17.27 -26.85 -18.39
N ILE A 953 -17.32 -28.19 -18.33
CA ILE A 953 -17.63 -28.92 -17.08
C ILE A 953 -16.41 -28.95 -16.14
N ASP A 954 -15.21 -29.10 -16.68
CA ASP A 954 -13.94 -29.02 -15.95
C ASP A 954 -12.90 -28.33 -16.88
N SER A 955 -12.26 -27.25 -16.42
CA SER A 955 -11.26 -26.51 -17.21
C SER A 955 -9.99 -27.32 -17.49
N LYS A 956 -9.80 -28.48 -16.83
CA LYS A 956 -8.76 -29.47 -17.14
C LYS A 956 -9.17 -30.50 -18.19
N ASN A 957 -10.43 -30.55 -18.63
CA ASN A 957 -10.91 -31.49 -19.65
C ASN A 957 -11.90 -30.86 -20.64
N LEU A 958 -11.33 -30.33 -21.73
CA LEU A 958 -12.04 -29.55 -22.74
C LEU A 958 -12.90 -30.39 -23.71
N ASN A 959 -12.83 -31.72 -23.66
CA ASN A 959 -13.67 -32.60 -24.50
C ASN A 959 -15.18 -32.44 -24.23
N SER A 960 -15.53 -31.86 -23.07
CA SER A 960 -16.89 -31.56 -22.65
C SER A 960 -17.35 -30.13 -22.97
N ALA A 961 -16.51 -29.32 -23.61
CA ALA A 961 -16.78 -27.91 -23.84
C ALA A 961 -17.88 -27.68 -24.89
N GLN A 962 -18.88 -26.87 -24.53
CA GLN A 962 -20.05 -26.57 -25.34
C GLN A 962 -20.08 -25.08 -25.69
N ILE A 963 -20.33 -24.78 -26.97
CA ILE A 963 -20.55 -23.42 -27.48
C ILE A 963 -21.97 -23.28 -28.00
N SER A 964 -22.58 -22.14 -27.68
CA SER A 964 -23.89 -21.72 -28.16
C SER A 964 -23.74 -20.43 -28.94
N ARG A 965 -24.14 -20.44 -30.22
CA ARG A 965 -24.20 -19.23 -31.06
C ARG A 965 -25.65 -18.79 -31.20
N ILE A 966 -25.85 -17.53 -31.60
CA ILE A 966 -27.18 -16.97 -31.81
C ILE A 966 -27.94 -17.79 -32.86
N CYS A 967 -29.12 -18.27 -32.49
CA CYS A 967 -29.97 -19.12 -33.33
C CYS A 967 -31.23 -18.41 -33.84
N ASN A 968 -31.49 -17.17 -33.41
CA ASN A 968 -32.73 -16.44 -33.69
C ASN A 968 -32.46 -15.13 -34.45
N SER A 969 -33.36 -14.76 -35.37
CA SER A 969 -33.13 -13.73 -36.41
C SER A 969 -33.24 -12.27 -35.95
N TYR A 970 -33.57 -12.02 -34.68
CA TYR A 970 -33.92 -10.69 -34.15
C TYR A 970 -32.72 -9.79 -33.76
N GLY A 971 -31.48 -10.18 -34.06
CA GLY A 971 -30.28 -9.36 -33.83
C GLY A 971 -29.79 -9.28 -32.37
N ASN A 972 -30.69 -9.22 -31.39
CA ASN A 972 -30.43 -8.93 -29.97
C ASN A 972 -29.41 -9.90 -29.32
N ALA A 973 -28.12 -9.57 -29.39
CA ALA A 973 -27.00 -10.40 -28.92
C ALA A 973 -26.63 -10.12 -27.45
N VAL A 974 -26.65 -8.86 -27.04
CA VAL A 974 -26.29 -8.34 -25.70
C VAL A 974 -27.22 -7.21 -25.29
N TYR A 975 -27.33 -6.95 -23.98
CA TYR A 975 -28.22 -5.93 -23.42
C TYR A 975 -27.47 -4.92 -22.54
N TYR A 976 -27.73 -3.62 -22.76
CA TYR A 976 -26.94 -2.50 -22.23
C TYR A 976 -27.61 -1.78 -21.05
N HIS A 977 -27.85 -2.49 -19.95
CA HIS A 977 -28.66 -1.99 -18.83
C HIS A 977 -27.83 -1.72 -17.56
N ALA A 978 -27.78 -0.47 -17.12
CA ALA A 978 -26.91 0.02 -16.04
C ALA A 978 -26.98 -0.73 -14.69
N SER A 979 -28.09 -1.41 -14.41
CA SER A 979 -28.26 -2.20 -13.18
C SER A 979 -27.86 -3.68 -13.31
N TYR A 980 -27.35 -4.14 -14.45
CA TYR A 980 -26.91 -5.51 -14.68
C TYR A 980 -25.43 -5.56 -15.07
N GLY A 981 -24.75 -6.66 -14.75
CA GLY A 981 -23.42 -6.94 -15.27
C GLY A 981 -23.48 -7.47 -16.72
N PRO A 982 -22.52 -8.31 -17.14
CA PRO A 982 -22.57 -8.98 -18.43
C PRO A 982 -23.95 -9.61 -18.70
N THR A 983 -24.60 -9.17 -19.78
CA THR A 983 -25.97 -9.62 -20.12
C THR A 983 -26.09 -9.91 -21.62
N PHE A 984 -26.48 -11.14 -21.93
CA PHE A 984 -26.55 -11.71 -23.27
C PHE A 984 -27.99 -12.14 -23.62
N GLY A 985 -28.42 -11.85 -24.85
CA GLY A 985 -29.72 -12.23 -25.41
C GLY A 985 -30.91 -11.40 -24.89
N SER A 986 -32.01 -11.35 -25.65
CA SER A 986 -33.23 -10.62 -25.26
C SER A 986 -34.13 -11.32 -24.23
N GLY A 987 -33.76 -12.55 -23.84
CA GLY A 987 -34.40 -13.30 -22.76
C GLY A 987 -33.65 -13.27 -21.42
N ASN A 988 -32.54 -12.53 -21.30
CA ASN A 988 -31.49 -12.73 -20.30
C ASN A 988 -30.94 -14.17 -20.36
N ASP A 989 -30.46 -14.56 -21.55
CA ASP A 989 -29.96 -15.91 -21.83
C ASP A 989 -28.72 -16.24 -20.99
N LEU A 990 -27.93 -15.22 -20.65
CA LEU A 990 -27.03 -15.21 -19.51
C LEU A 990 -27.00 -13.78 -18.94
N CYS A 991 -27.32 -13.59 -17.66
CA CYS A 991 -27.37 -12.27 -17.02
C CYS A 991 -26.76 -12.31 -15.62
N ALA A 992 -25.84 -11.38 -15.36
CA ALA A 992 -25.19 -11.18 -14.07
C ALA A 992 -25.91 -10.11 -13.23
N ARG A 993 -26.25 -10.45 -11.97
CA ARG A 993 -26.77 -9.50 -10.97
C ARG A 993 -26.06 -9.70 -9.63
N GLY A 994 -24.88 -9.09 -9.50
CA GLY A 994 -23.98 -9.42 -8.39
C GLY A 994 -23.47 -10.86 -8.52
N LYS A 995 -23.47 -11.59 -7.41
CA LYS A 995 -23.18 -13.03 -7.38
C LYS A 995 -24.31 -13.93 -7.87
N THR A 996 -25.53 -13.42 -8.00
CA THR A 996 -26.68 -14.20 -8.47
C THR A 996 -26.84 -14.02 -9.97
N TRP A 997 -26.76 -15.13 -10.71
CA TRP A 997 -26.84 -15.14 -12.17
C TRP A 997 -28.05 -15.95 -12.61
N SER A 998 -28.61 -15.58 -13.75
CA SER A 998 -29.71 -16.31 -14.38
C SER A 998 -29.43 -16.58 -15.85
N SER A 999 -29.96 -17.69 -16.35
CA SER A 999 -29.94 -18.03 -17.77
C SER A 999 -31.33 -18.38 -18.27
N ASN A 1000 -31.55 -18.16 -19.56
CA ASN A 1000 -32.79 -18.45 -20.26
C ASN A 1000 -32.49 -18.91 -21.69
N ASN A 1001 -33.51 -19.28 -22.46
CA ASN A 1001 -33.35 -19.79 -23.83
C ASN A 1001 -34.17 -18.96 -24.82
N GLY A 1002 -33.66 -17.78 -25.21
CA GLY A 1002 -34.30 -16.88 -26.18
C GLY A 1002 -33.57 -16.75 -27.53
N ASN A 1003 -32.36 -16.19 -27.52
CA ASN A 1003 -31.55 -15.89 -28.70
C ASN A 1003 -30.39 -16.87 -28.92
N TYR A 1004 -29.85 -17.45 -27.84
CA TYR A 1004 -28.80 -18.48 -27.87
C TYR A 1004 -29.40 -19.88 -27.72
N SER A 1005 -28.76 -20.89 -28.31
CA SER A 1005 -29.19 -22.29 -28.17
C SER A 1005 -28.90 -22.85 -26.78
N ASN A 1006 -29.78 -23.72 -26.28
CA ASN A 1006 -29.66 -24.29 -24.94
C ASN A 1006 -28.47 -25.25 -24.82
N ILE A 1007 -27.44 -24.85 -24.06
CA ILE A 1007 -26.28 -25.69 -23.69
C ILE A 1007 -26.36 -26.21 -22.24
N GLY A 1008 -27.51 -26.05 -21.57
CA GLY A 1008 -27.74 -26.53 -20.22
C GLY A 1008 -26.96 -25.76 -19.16
N ILE A 1009 -27.06 -24.43 -19.19
CA ILE A 1009 -26.72 -23.57 -18.04
C ILE A 1009 -27.95 -23.60 -17.08
N PRO A 1010 -27.78 -23.63 -15.74
CA PRO A 1010 -28.91 -23.64 -14.82
C PRO A 1010 -29.69 -22.31 -14.85
N ASN A 1011 -31.02 -22.35 -14.79
CA ASN A 1011 -31.84 -21.13 -14.95
C ASN A 1011 -31.56 -20.03 -13.91
N SER A 1012 -31.13 -20.38 -12.70
CA SER A 1012 -30.70 -19.47 -11.65
C SER A 1012 -29.67 -20.17 -10.76
N PHE A 1013 -28.57 -19.49 -10.43
CA PHE A 1013 -27.44 -20.01 -9.66
C PHE A 1013 -26.61 -18.87 -9.08
N THR A 1014 -25.75 -19.20 -8.12
CA THR A 1014 -24.72 -18.30 -7.61
C THR A 1014 -23.37 -18.63 -8.21
N ILE A 1015 -22.49 -17.63 -8.27
CA ILE A 1015 -21.09 -17.77 -8.68
C ILE A 1015 -20.16 -17.48 -7.50
N ASP A 1016 -19.04 -18.20 -7.42
CA ASP A 1016 -17.99 -17.89 -6.45
C ASP A 1016 -17.04 -16.80 -6.98
N GLU A 1017 -16.78 -16.82 -8.30
CA GLU A 1017 -15.95 -15.84 -9.01
C GLU A 1017 -16.40 -15.64 -10.48
N TYR A 1018 -16.20 -14.42 -11.01
CA TYR A 1018 -16.21 -14.14 -12.46
C TYR A 1018 -15.13 -13.15 -12.87
N GLU A 1019 -14.69 -13.27 -14.12
CA GLU A 1019 -13.67 -12.45 -14.74
C GLU A 1019 -14.15 -11.96 -16.11
N VAL A 1020 -13.77 -10.73 -16.47
CA VAL A 1020 -14.05 -10.14 -17.79
C VAL A 1020 -12.73 -9.68 -18.40
N PHE A 1021 -12.44 -10.14 -19.62
CA PHE A 1021 -11.24 -9.79 -20.36
C PHE A 1021 -11.60 -8.97 -21.59
N GLN A 1022 -10.80 -7.94 -21.88
CA GLN A 1022 -10.76 -7.29 -23.19
C GLN A 1022 -10.12 -8.25 -24.20
N VAL A 1023 -10.67 -8.32 -25.42
CA VAL A 1023 -10.13 -9.14 -26.50
C VAL A 1023 -9.64 -8.23 -27.61
N THR A 1024 -8.32 -8.10 -27.76
CA THR A 1024 -7.68 -7.35 -28.84
C THR A 1024 -6.96 -8.30 -29.79
N LYS A 1025 -6.96 -7.99 -31.09
CA LYS A 1025 -6.22 -8.77 -32.08
C LYS A 1025 -4.76 -8.30 -32.09
N LYS A 1026 -3.81 -9.22 -31.98
CA LYS A 1026 -2.38 -8.93 -32.09
C LYS A 1026 -2.09 -8.44 -33.51
N THR A 1027 -1.37 -7.32 -33.62
CA THR A 1027 -0.98 -6.65 -34.87
C THR A 1027 0.42 -7.05 -35.29
#